data_AF-A0A538SRZ2-F1
#
_entry.id   AF-A0A538SRZ2-F1
#
_cell.length_a   1.000
_cell.length_b   1.000
_cell.length_c   1.000
_cell.angle_alpha   90.00
_cell.angle_beta   90.00
_cell.angle_gamma   90.00
#
_symmetry.space_group_name_H-M   'P 1'
#
loop_
_entity.id
_entity.type
_entity.pdbx_description
1 polymer ?
#
loop_
_entity_poly.entity_id
_entity_poly.type
_entity_poly.pdbx_seq_one_letter_code
_entity_poly.pdbx_strand_id
1 'polypeptide(L)'
;MGGITAGRRGRFARSAALVAAIALTICVPSSRTLDAATSAKGNPSTPQQSGVIEGIALDSKGRPVSGALVAAVPENLGVTAEDTQAPAFARTGRSGRFRLSPVPVGPYGVTATRAGLAAAFVGGLTVGPAKTVAGVKLRFGSDGRTFRGHVRDNHDAPVPRAQIRALRYSDFLGDVFYANADSSGAYEITLPQAPYLVLVVGEGLDSESRNTRADQDRTLDFALDPVSAPGPAPQEVVDWIRSNAIPLRTVEAGHGFSDMEPLAAVVGKARVVSLGEATHGTREFFQLKHRMLEFLVARMGFTIFGIEATMPEGFDVNDYVLTGRGDPAKALSGLYFWTWDTKEVLDLIRWMRAWNADPAHQKKVKFYGFDMQFAPRAVKKTIEYLRKVDPAEAARVDETLAPIANPFVSQRLGRSPAAQRAPIDSTVAQLLNRFDERRAEYQGRSSPGAWALARQHARILSQWMAMIGPDGGAVRDRAMAENIRWILDQEGPDSKMVVWAHNAHVSTAEPGAAANGMGSYLRAALGREMVVFGFSFDRGGFQAIDGGRPGGGLRSFEVGPAPEGCLDLTFALAGLKTAAIDLRRVPDKGPVAEWFSRRHKTRSIGATFADSLAGQYYGSIVAPRHFDAILFIDATTTARRNDRGQRPSGAIRAEPSNLDFEQGTPGETPPEWTGPRGSAGDRYRAEVTRDNPVSGSRCARIRSVPGRAYGESYGSLMQTVDAAPYKGKHLRLRASVRVAPAAAGPAGASAYLWLRASGSGFGPGAELLSAGMENRPIVSGGWSEYTLEGDVPAGARSISYGLAFVGEGAAWLDAVSLEAVGKGHETSPP
;
A
#
# COMPACT_ATOMS: atom_id res chain seq x y z
N MET A 1 15.22 -24.01 33.85
CA MET A 1 16.57 -23.55 33.45
C MET A 1 16.59 -23.40 31.94
N GLY A 2 17.16 -22.28 31.45
CA GLY A 2 17.52 -22.07 30.04
C GLY A 2 16.46 -21.41 29.14
N GLY A 3 16.30 -20.08 29.22
CA GLY A 3 15.55 -19.30 28.24
C GLY A 3 16.35 -19.04 26.96
N ILE A 4 15.67 -18.69 25.85
CA ILE A 4 16.20 -18.01 24.65
C ILE A 4 15.06 -17.21 23.95
N THR A 5 15.10 -15.90 24.23
CA THR A 5 14.92 -14.68 23.42
C THR A 5 13.74 -14.44 22.45
N ALA A 6 12.96 -13.40 22.80
CA ALA A 6 11.87 -12.74 22.08
C ALA A 6 12.32 -11.78 20.92
N GLY A 7 13.51 -11.94 20.34
CA GLY A 7 14.12 -10.96 19.41
C GLY A 7 13.83 -11.12 17.90
N ARG A 8 13.06 -12.14 17.47
CA ARG A 8 12.94 -12.52 16.04
C ARG A 8 11.74 -11.96 15.27
N ARG A 9 10.69 -11.45 15.92
CA ARG A 9 9.37 -11.23 15.24
C ARG A 9 9.10 -9.81 14.73
N GLY A 10 9.77 -8.76 15.23
CA GLY A 10 9.65 -7.38 14.71
C GLY A 10 10.35 -7.12 13.35
N ARG A 11 11.10 -8.11 12.85
CA ARG A 11 11.95 -8.02 11.66
C ARG A 11 11.18 -8.19 10.35
N PHE A 12 10.17 -9.05 10.33
CA PHE A 12 9.41 -9.42 9.12
C PHE A 12 8.60 -8.28 8.46
N ALA A 13 8.08 -7.32 9.23
CA ALA A 13 7.27 -6.21 8.68
C ALA A 13 8.11 -5.11 8.01
N ARG A 14 9.37 -4.91 8.45
CA ARG A 14 10.35 -4.05 7.78
C ARG A 14 10.70 -4.57 6.40
N SER A 15 10.76 -5.90 6.27
CA SER A 15 11.17 -6.61 5.07
C SER A 15 10.22 -6.44 3.88
N ALA A 16 8.91 -6.38 4.11
CA ALA A 16 7.90 -6.33 3.05
C ALA A 16 7.97 -5.04 2.20
N ALA A 17 8.06 -3.89 2.86
CA ALA A 17 8.19 -2.59 2.20
C ALA A 17 9.57 -2.40 1.56
N LEU A 18 10.61 -2.99 2.16
CA LEU A 18 11.97 -2.95 1.67
C LEU A 18 12.13 -3.77 0.37
N VAL A 19 11.58 -4.99 0.32
CA VAL A 19 11.63 -5.83 -0.90
C VAL A 19 10.79 -5.24 -2.04
N ALA A 20 9.69 -4.55 -1.76
CA ALA A 20 8.94 -3.81 -2.78
C ALA A 20 9.78 -2.65 -3.37
N ALA A 21 10.55 -1.94 -2.54
CA ALA A 21 11.50 -0.93 -2.99
C ALA A 21 12.69 -1.54 -3.76
N ILE A 22 13.20 -2.71 -3.34
CA ILE A 22 14.26 -3.47 -4.04
C ILE A 22 13.80 -3.92 -5.44
N ALA A 23 12.58 -4.45 -5.55
CA ALA A 23 12.01 -4.89 -6.83
C ALA A 23 11.98 -3.75 -7.87
N LEU A 24 11.85 -2.51 -7.41
CA LEU A 24 11.86 -1.30 -8.24
C LEU A 24 13.28 -0.84 -8.62
N THR A 25 14.33 -1.21 -7.88
CA THR A 25 15.72 -0.77 -8.14
C THR A 25 16.57 -1.78 -8.91
N ILE A 26 16.35 -3.11 -8.78
CA ILE A 26 17.20 -4.13 -9.43
C ILE A 26 16.73 -4.54 -10.85
N CYS A 27 15.82 -3.77 -11.46
CA CYS A 27 15.30 -3.99 -12.83
C CYS A 27 16.23 -3.51 -13.96
N VAL A 28 17.47 -3.13 -13.66
CA VAL A 28 18.43 -2.66 -14.65
C VAL A 28 19.26 -3.84 -15.16
N PRO A 29 19.28 -4.14 -16.47
CA PRO A 29 20.16 -5.16 -17.01
C PRO A 29 21.61 -4.70 -16.88
N SER A 30 22.41 -5.38 -16.06
CA SER A 30 23.87 -5.21 -16.07
C SER A 30 24.44 -5.92 -17.29
N SER A 31 24.69 -5.18 -18.37
CA SER A 31 25.42 -5.66 -19.54
C SER A 31 26.92 -5.79 -19.22
N ARG A 32 27.32 -6.76 -18.40
CA ARG A 32 28.73 -7.20 -18.30
C ARG A 32 28.80 -8.71 -18.18
N THR A 33 29.36 -9.30 -19.21
CA THR A 33 29.51 -10.73 -19.48
C THR A 33 30.32 -11.46 -18.40
N LEU A 34 29.88 -12.69 -18.11
CA LEU A 34 30.72 -13.76 -17.58
C LEU A 34 31.61 -14.24 -18.72
N ASP A 35 32.69 -13.52 -19.02
CA ASP A 35 33.87 -14.07 -19.70
C ASP A 35 35.07 -13.14 -19.44
N ALA A 36 36.17 -13.73 -19.02
CA ALA A 36 37.41 -13.01 -18.77
C ALA A 36 38.09 -12.61 -20.09
N ALA A 37 38.69 -11.41 -20.08
CA ALA A 37 39.65 -10.84 -21.04
C ALA A 37 39.12 -10.34 -22.39
N THR A 38 38.91 -9.02 -22.54
CA THR A 38 39.75 -8.10 -23.36
C THR A 38 39.12 -6.69 -23.54
N SER A 39 40.00 -5.68 -23.47
CA SER A 39 39.94 -4.24 -23.80
C SER A 39 38.67 -3.39 -23.60
N ALA A 40 38.76 -2.47 -22.65
CA ALA A 40 37.92 -1.29 -22.49
C ALA A 40 38.38 -0.11 -23.39
N LYS A 41 37.44 0.61 -23.98
CA LYS A 41 37.58 2.04 -24.29
C LYS A 41 36.30 2.77 -23.89
N GLY A 42 36.36 3.45 -22.75
CA GLY A 42 35.35 4.34 -22.17
C GLY A 42 36.00 5.21 -21.09
N ASN A 43 35.57 6.48 -20.99
CA ASN A 43 36.17 7.59 -20.24
C ASN A 43 36.69 7.26 -18.81
N PRO A 44 37.73 7.97 -18.31
CA PRO A 44 38.40 7.65 -17.05
C PRO A 44 37.54 8.07 -15.85
N SER A 45 36.70 7.15 -15.37
CA SER A 45 36.14 7.23 -14.02
C SER A 45 37.26 7.03 -12.99
N THR A 46 37.28 7.86 -11.94
CA THR A 46 38.11 7.68 -10.73
C THR A 46 38.16 6.21 -10.31
N PRO A 47 39.33 5.62 -9.99
CA PRO A 47 39.43 4.20 -9.67
C PRO A 47 38.48 3.83 -8.53
N GLN A 48 37.47 3.01 -8.81
CA GLN A 48 36.53 2.55 -7.79
C GLN A 48 37.29 1.66 -6.81
N GLN A 49 37.48 2.13 -5.58
CA GLN A 49 38.19 1.38 -4.55
C GLN A 49 37.48 0.05 -4.29
N SER A 50 38.24 -1.04 -4.16
CA SER A 50 37.72 -2.39 -3.99
C SER A 50 38.55 -3.21 -2.99
N GLY A 51 37.94 -4.25 -2.44
CA GLY A 51 38.51 -5.24 -1.55
C GLY A 51 38.14 -6.67 -1.99
N VAL A 52 38.24 -7.62 -1.05
CA VAL A 52 38.05 -9.07 -1.29
C VAL A 52 37.17 -9.65 -0.20
N ILE A 53 36.32 -10.64 -0.55
CA ILE A 53 35.62 -11.48 0.44
C ILE A 53 36.06 -12.93 0.24
N GLU A 54 36.50 -13.60 1.31
CA GLU A 54 36.94 -14.99 1.30
C GLU A 54 36.27 -15.82 2.38
N GLY A 55 35.95 -17.07 2.05
CA GLY A 55 35.24 -17.93 2.98
C GLY A 55 35.17 -19.38 2.56
N ILE A 56 34.30 -20.12 3.26
CA ILE A 56 34.00 -21.53 3.03
C ILE A 56 32.50 -21.76 3.12
N ALA A 57 31.96 -22.57 2.21
CA ALA A 57 30.60 -23.07 2.27
C ALA A 57 30.57 -24.51 2.82
N LEU A 58 29.68 -24.76 3.77
CA LEU A 58 29.56 -26.00 4.53
C LEU A 58 28.12 -26.49 4.53
N ASP A 59 27.91 -27.80 4.52
CA ASP A 59 26.59 -28.40 4.72
C ASP A 59 26.15 -28.33 6.20
N SER A 60 24.95 -28.81 6.51
CA SER A 60 24.41 -28.85 7.86
C SER A 60 25.23 -29.71 8.84
N LYS A 61 26.07 -30.61 8.31
CA LYS A 61 27.00 -31.47 9.07
C LYS A 61 28.41 -30.90 9.13
N GLY A 62 28.64 -29.71 8.59
CA GLY A 62 29.94 -29.04 8.59
C GLY A 62 30.93 -29.54 7.54
N ARG A 63 30.47 -30.29 6.53
CA ARG A 63 31.32 -30.77 5.42
C ARG A 63 31.39 -29.74 4.30
N PRO A 64 32.54 -29.56 3.61
CA PRO A 64 32.65 -28.61 2.51
C PRO A 64 31.67 -28.88 1.35
N VAL A 65 31.03 -27.81 0.85
CA VAL A 65 30.11 -27.89 -0.29
C VAL A 65 30.80 -27.34 -1.54
N SER A 66 31.02 -28.20 -2.53
CA SER A 66 31.62 -27.83 -3.81
C SER A 66 30.59 -27.38 -4.85
N GLY A 67 30.97 -26.45 -5.72
CA GLY A 67 30.13 -25.99 -6.83
C GLY A 67 28.91 -25.18 -6.41
N ALA A 68 28.86 -24.68 -5.18
CA ALA A 68 27.85 -23.71 -4.75
C ALA A 68 28.09 -22.37 -5.44
N LEU A 69 27.02 -21.72 -5.88
CA LEU A 69 27.06 -20.35 -6.39
C LEU A 69 27.05 -19.41 -5.18
N VAL A 70 28.10 -18.61 -5.03
CA VAL A 70 28.24 -17.62 -3.96
C VAL A 70 28.05 -16.23 -4.55
N ALA A 71 27.22 -15.40 -3.92
CA ALA A 71 26.99 -14.03 -4.32
C ALA A 71 27.28 -13.07 -3.15
N ALA A 72 28.05 -12.01 -3.38
CA ALA A 72 28.08 -10.84 -2.50
C ALA A 72 27.15 -9.77 -3.05
N VAL A 73 26.12 -9.45 -2.29
CA VAL A 73 25.02 -8.55 -2.66
C VAL A 73 25.14 -7.27 -1.81
N PRO A 74 25.29 -6.09 -2.43
CA PRO A 74 25.38 -4.84 -1.70
C PRO A 74 24.14 -4.58 -0.83
N GLU A 75 24.35 -4.03 0.37
CA GLU A 75 23.25 -3.63 1.27
C GLU A 75 22.80 -2.17 1.05
N ASN A 76 23.27 -1.49 -0.01
CA ASN A 76 22.87 -0.14 -0.36
C ASN A 76 22.09 -0.15 -1.68
N LEU A 77 20.82 0.28 -1.64
CA LEU A 77 20.08 0.61 -2.86
C LEU A 77 20.40 2.05 -3.24
N GLY A 78 21.03 2.24 -4.39
CA GLY A 78 21.18 3.55 -5.01
C GLY A 78 19.83 4.18 -5.34
N VAL A 79 19.76 5.51 -5.36
CA VAL A 79 18.53 6.26 -5.70
C VAL A 79 18.25 6.20 -7.21
N THR A 80 19.24 5.79 -8.01
CA THR A 80 19.19 5.63 -9.46
C THR A 80 19.80 4.29 -9.89
N ALA A 81 19.51 3.87 -11.13
CA ALA A 81 20.12 2.71 -11.81
C ALA A 81 21.66 2.79 -11.88
N GLU A 82 22.20 4.00 -11.90
CA GLU A 82 23.63 4.28 -11.98
C GLU A 82 24.34 4.15 -10.62
N ASP A 83 23.59 4.29 -9.52
CA ASP A 83 24.09 4.20 -8.14
C ASP A 83 24.04 2.77 -7.56
N THR A 84 23.38 1.82 -8.23
CA THR A 84 23.31 0.42 -7.77
C THR A 84 24.55 -0.38 -8.17
N GLN A 85 25.31 -0.78 -7.16
CA GLN A 85 26.47 -1.64 -7.31
C GLN A 85 26.04 -3.07 -7.66
N ALA A 86 26.66 -3.70 -8.66
CA ALA A 86 26.31 -5.05 -9.08
C ALA A 86 26.81 -6.11 -8.07
N PRO A 87 26.08 -7.22 -7.87
CA PRO A 87 26.56 -8.32 -7.04
C PRO A 87 27.80 -8.97 -7.65
N ALA A 88 28.73 -9.38 -6.79
CA ALA A 88 29.90 -10.17 -7.19
C ALA A 88 29.60 -11.67 -7.03
N PHE A 89 30.04 -12.49 -7.99
CA PHE A 89 29.79 -13.94 -7.97
C PHE A 89 31.07 -14.76 -7.94
N ALA A 90 31.01 -15.92 -7.28
CA ALA A 90 32.05 -16.94 -7.30
C ALA A 90 31.41 -18.34 -7.22
N ARG A 91 32.19 -19.38 -7.53
CA ARG A 91 31.82 -20.76 -7.22
C ARG A 91 32.76 -21.35 -6.20
N THR A 92 32.24 -22.19 -5.31
CA THR A 92 33.09 -22.88 -4.34
C THR A 92 33.91 -23.98 -5.01
N GLY A 93 35.20 -24.04 -4.67
CA GLY A 93 36.09 -25.13 -5.09
C GLY A 93 35.76 -26.45 -4.38
N ARG A 94 36.55 -27.51 -4.64
CA ARG A 94 36.39 -28.84 -3.99
C ARG A 94 36.51 -28.79 -2.46
N SER A 95 37.29 -27.84 -1.93
CA SER A 95 37.45 -27.59 -0.49
C SER A 95 36.33 -26.74 0.11
N GLY A 96 35.27 -26.43 -0.65
CA GLY A 96 34.19 -25.52 -0.25
C GLY A 96 34.59 -24.05 -0.18
N ARG A 97 35.87 -23.72 -0.41
CA ARG A 97 36.39 -22.35 -0.34
C ARG A 97 35.92 -21.51 -1.54
N PHE A 98 35.67 -20.23 -1.29
CA PHE A 98 35.38 -19.23 -2.31
C PHE A 98 36.18 -17.95 -2.07
N ARG A 99 36.39 -17.20 -3.15
CA ARG A 99 37.00 -15.87 -3.16
C ARG A 99 36.24 -14.99 -4.13
N LEU A 100 35.75 -13.86 -3.65
CA LEU A 100 35.08 -12.81 -4.43
C LEU A 100 36.05 -11.64 -4.54
N SER A 101 36.47 -11.31 -5.76
CA SER A 101 37.44 -10.24 -6.05
C SER A 101 37.31 -9.79 -7.51
N PRO A 102 37.33 -8.48 -7.80
CA PRO A 102 37.24 -7.36 -6.85
C PRO A 102 35.80 -7.21 -6.30
N VAL A 103 35.66 -6.83 -5.03
CA VAL A 103 34.38 -6.43 -4.42
C VAL A 103 34.48 -4.96 -4.03
N PRO A 104 33.72 -4.06 -4.65
CA PRO A 104 33.87 -2.64 -4.36
C PRO A 104 33.45 -2.28 -2.91
N VAL A 105 33.98 -1.18 -2.38
CA VAL A 105 33.82 -0.80 -0.97
C VAL A 105 32.34 -0.57 -0.61
N GLY A 106 31.89 -1.14 0.52
CA GLY A 106 30.51 -1.00 0.97
C GLY A 106 30.04 -2.11 1.92
N PRO A 107 28.80 -2.02 2.42
CA PRO A 107 28.16 -3.08 3.18
C PRO A 107 27.58 -4.17 2.25
N TYR A 108 27.66 -5.44 2.66
CA TYR A 108 27.25 -6.60 1.86
C TYR A 108 26.59 -7.70 2.70
N GLY A 109 25.61 -8.36 2.08
CA GLY A 109 25.20 -9.71 2.41
C GLY A 109 25.88 -10.71 1.47
N VAL A 110 26.20 -11.91 1.97
CA VAL A 110 26.77 -12.99 1.16
C VAL A 110 25.85 -14.21 1.22
N THR A 111 25.43 -14.70 0.07
CA THR A 111 24.58 -15.90 -0.07
C THR A 111 25.32 -17.03 -0.74
N ALA A 112 24.89 -18.27 -0.48
CA ALA A 112 25.29 -19.44 -1.26
C ALA A 112 24.08 -20.32 -1.60
N THR A 113 24.00 -20.74 -2.87
CA THR A 113 22.95 -21.63 -3.38
C THR A 113 23.57 -22.88 -4.01
N ARG A 114 22.89 -24.01 -3.81
CA ARG A 114 23.23 -25.31 -4.39
C ARG A 114 21.95 -26.13 -4.45
N ALA A 115 21.68 -26.74 -5.61
CA ALA A 115 20.51 -27.60 -5.77
C ALA A 115 20.44 -28.67 -4.67
N GLY A 116 19.25 -28.90 -4.14
CA GLY A 116 19.00 -29.84 -3.03
C GLY A 116 19.48 -29.42 -1.64
N LEU A 117 20.11 -28.24 -1.48
CA LEU A 117 20.55 -27.74 -0.17
C LEU A 117 19.86 -26.42 0.15
N ALA A 118 19.30 -26.28 1.36
CA ALA A 118 18.66 -25.04 1.78
C ALA A 118 19.69 -23.91 1.84
N ALA A 119 19.52 -22.91 0.96
CA ALA A 119 20.50 -21.86 0.72
C ALA A 119 20.99 -21.15 2.00
N ALA A 120 22.24 -20.70 1.98
CA ALA A 120 22.93 -20.08 3.11
C ALA A 120 23.05 -18.57 2.94
N PHE A 121 23.02 -17.82 4.04
CA PHE A 121 23.17 -16.36 4.06
C PHE A 121 23.98 -15.89 5.26
N VAL A 122 24.83 -14.87 5.06
CA VAL A 122 25.52 -14.09 6.09
C VAL A 122 25.36 -12.61 5.75
N GLY A 123 24.73 -11.83 6.62
CA GLY A 123 24.54 -10.37 6.45
C GLY A 123 25.50 -9.53 7.29
N GLY A 124 25.50 -8.22 7.06
CA GLY A 124 26.21 -7.25 7.89
C GLY A 124 27.73 -7.23 7.72
N LEU A 125 28.23 -7.62 6.54
CA LEU A 125 29.66 -7.54 6.21
C LEU A 125 29.97 -6.15 5.67
N THR A 126 31.19 -5.63 5.91
CA THR A 126 31.65 -4.37 5.32
C THR A 126 33.01 -4.57 4.64
N VAL A 127 33.08 -4.29 3.35
CA VAL A 127 34.31 -4.34 2.55
C VAL A 127 34.94 -2.95 2.55
N GLY A 128 36.18 -2.86 3.02
CA GLY A 128 36.99 -1.64 2.98
C GLY A 128 37.99 -1.62 1.81
N PRO A 129 38.58 -0.46 1.49
CA PRO A 129 39.50 -0.31 0.36
C PRO A 129 40.75 -1.16 0.56
N ALA A 130 41.07 -2.00 -0.44
CA ALA A 130 42.16 -2.98 -0.42
C ALA A 130 42.14 -3.94 0.78
N LYS A 131 40.99 -4.11 1.46
CA LYS A 131 40.83 -5.02 2.60
C LYS A 131 40.24 -6.36 2.18
N THR A 132 40.65 -7.41 2.87
CA THR A 132 40.05 -8.75 2.74
C THR A 132 39.15 -9.04 3.94
N VAL A 133 37.87 -9.30 3.69
CA VAL A 133 36.94 -9.87 4.66
C VAL A 133 37.12 -11.38 4.62
N ALA A 134 38.00 -11.91 5.47
CA ALA A 134 38.32 -13.33 5.56
C ALA A 134 37.40 -14.09 6.52
N GLY A 135 37.32 -15.41 6.35
CA GLY A 135 36.69 -16.31 7.32
C GLY A 135 35.16 -16.38 7.26
N VAL A 136 34.54 -15.89 6.18
CA VAL A 136 33.09 -15.98 5.99
C VAL A 136 32.67 -17.45 5.92
N LYS A 137 31.72 -17.88 6.76
CA LYS A 137 31.22 -19.26 6.79
C LYS A 137 29.76 -19.29 6.34
N LEU A 138 29.51 -19.84 5.15
CA LEU A 138 28.16 -20.05 4.62
C LEU A 138 27.71 -21.46 4.98
N ARG A 139 26.69 -21.61 5.83
CA ARG A 139 26.17 -22.90 6.27
C ARG A 139 24.82 -23.17 5.62
N PHE A 140 24.76 -24.20 4.77
CA PHE A 140 23.50 -24.66 4.20
C PHE A 140 22.65 -25.34 5.27
N GLY A 141 21.34 -25.12 5.21
CA GLY A 141 20.37 -25.80 6.06
C GLY A 141 20.03 -27.20 5.54
N SER A 142 19.44 -28.03 6.40
CA SER A 142 18.94 -29.37 6.04
C SER A 142 17.46 -29.42 5.67
N ASP A 143 16.70 -28.35 5.90
CA ASP A 143 15.25 -28.29 5.67
C ASP A 143 14.91 -27.09 4.79
N GLY A 144 14.92 -27.31 3.47
CA GLY A 144 14.57 -26.32 2.46
C GLY A 144 13.37 -26.77 1.64
N ARG A 145 12.79 -25.84 0.89
CA ARG A 145 11.77 -26.13 -0.14
C ARG A 145 12.29 -25.75 -1.50
N THR A 146 12.00 -26.59 -2.47
CA THR A 146 12.52 -26.44 -3.83
C THR A 146 11.48 -25.77 -4.70
N PHE A 147 11.89 -24.66 -5.32
CA PHE A 147 11.20 -24.09 -6.47
C PHE A 147 11.87 -24.59 -7.74
N ARG A 148 11.06 -25.11 -8.66
CA ARG A 148 11.47 -25.59 -9.98
C ARG A 148 10.56 -25.05 -11.06
N GLY A 149 11.04 -24.92 -12.28
CA GLY A 149 10.20 -24.49 -13.40
C GLY A 149 11.04 -24.16 -14.62
N HIS A 150 10.38 -23.63 -15.64
CA HIS A 150 11.01 -23.17 -16.86
C HIS A 150 10.86 -21.66 -17.01
N VAL A 151 11.91 -21.02 -17.50
CA VAL A 151 11.86 -19.65 -17.99
C VAL A 151 11.77 -19.71 -19.51
N ARG A 152 10.68 -19.15 -20.04
CA ARG A 152 10.43 -19.06 -21.48
C ARG A 152 10.22 -17.61 -21.87
N ASP A 153 10.37 -17.31 -23.16
CA ASP A 153 9.94 -16.04 -23.71
C ASP A 153 8.44 -16.09 -24.10
N ASN A 154 7.90 -14.98 -24.58
CA ASN A 154 6.51 -14.88 -25.00
C ASN A 154 6.18 -15.62 -26.32
N HIS A 155 7.16 -16.25 -26.96
CA HIS A 155 6.99 -17.18 -28.09
C HIS A 155 7.17 -18.65 -27.65
N ASP A 156 7.17 -18.90 -26.34
CA ASP A 156 7.35 -20.22 -25.72
C ASP A 156 8.77 -20.81 -25.93
N ALA A 157 9.74 -20.01 -26.36
CA ALA A 157 11.13 -20.44 -26.50
C ALA A 157 11.85 -20.42 -25.14
N PRO A 158 12.73 -21.38 -24.84
CA PRO A 158 13.47 -21.40 -23.56
C PRO A 158 14.42 -20.21 -23.46
N VAL A 159 14.52 -19.61 -22.27
CA VAL A 159 15.46 -18.50 -21.98
C VAL A 159 16.64 -19.05 -21.17
N PRO A 160 17.72 -19.51 -21.83
CA PRO A 160 18.87 -20.04 -21.13
C PRO A 160 19.60 -18.95 -20.35
N ARG A 161 20.24 -19.33 -19.23
CA ARG A 161 20.99 -18.42 -18.35
C ARG A 161 20.15 -17.31 -17.71
N ALA A 162 18.81 -17.34 -17.84
CA ALA A 162 17.95 -16.45 -17.07
C ALA A 162 18.31 -16.55 -15.59
N GLN A 163 18.49 -15.41 -14.93
CA GLN A 163 18.90 -15.35 -13.55
C GLN A 163 17.66 -15.29 -12.66
N ILE A 164 17.51 -16.31 -11.82
CA ILE A 164 16.48 -16.40 -10.78
C ILE A 164 17.07 -15.76 -9.53
N ARG A 165 16.41 -14.70 -9.04
CA ARG A 165 16.76 -13.96 -7.84
C ARG A 165 15.64 -14.16 -6.83
N ALA A 166 15.86 -14.97 -5.81
CA ALA A 166 14.93 -15.14 -4.71
C ALA A 166 15.31 -14.19 -3.58
N LEU A 167 14.60 -13.07 -3.48
CA LEU A 167 14.78 -12.07 -2.44
C LEU A 167 13.98 -12.50 -1.23
N ARG A 168 14.68 -12.84 -0.14
CA ARG A 168 13.98 -13.17 1.11
C ARG A 168 13.49 -11.89 1.75
N TYR A 169 12.25 -11.90 2.22
CA TYR A 169 11.78 -10.85 3.09
C TYR A 169 12.51 -10.95 4.45
N SER A 170 13.62 -10.21 4.60
CA SER A 170 14.39 -10.08 5.85
C SER A 170 14.84 -8.62 6.14
N ASP A 171 15.54 -8.40 7.25
CA ASP A 171 16.09 -7.07 7.61
C ASP A 171 17.27 -6.65 6.73
N PHE A 172 17.81 -7.57 5.92
CA PHE A 172 19.06 -7.37 5.21
C PHE A 172 18.79 -7.26 3.70
N LEU A 173 19.19 -6.12 3.12
CA LEU A 173 19.05 -5.86 1.70
C LEU A 173 19.82 -6.85 0.82
N GLY A 174 20.95 -7.36 1.32
CA GLY A 174 21.79 -8.34 0.63
C GLY A 174 21.29 -9.79 0.69
N ASP A 175 20.08 -10.04 1.22
CA ASP A 175 19.53 -11.38 1.42
C ASP A 175 18.85 -11.93 0.15
N VAL A 176 19.63 -12.03 -0.92
CA VAL A 176 19.19 -12.43 -2.26
C VAL A 176 19.90 -13.69 -2.70
N PHE A 177 19.13 -14.74 -2.96
CA PHE A 177 19.63 -16.03 -3.41
C PHE A 177 19.55 -16.12 -4.93
N TYR A 178 20.58 -16.66 -5.57
CA TYR A 178 20.68 -16.71 -7.03
C TYR A 178 20.66 -18.14 -7.55
N ALA A 179 19.95 -18.39 -8.63
CA ALA A 179 20.08 -19.57 -9.48
C ALA A 179 20.04 -19.13 -10.95
N ASN A 180 20.49 -19.99 -11.86
CA ASN A 180 20.42 -19.72 -13.29
C ASN A 180 19.65 -20.83 -13.97
N ALA A 181 18.85 -20.48 -14.97
CA ALA A 181 18.24 -21.42 -15.88
C ALA A 181 19.31 -22.11 -16.75
N ASP A 182 19.13 -23.39 -17.01
CA ASP A 182 19.96 -24.18 -17.92
C ASP A 182 19.62 -23.93 -19.39
N SER A 183 20.21 -24.70 -20.31
CA SER A 183 19.98 -24.55 -21.76
C SER A 183 18.53 -24.79 -22.20
N SER A 184 17.74 -25.51 -21.40
CA SER A 184 16.31 -25.75 -21.64
C SER A 184 15.40 -24.70 -20.98
N GLY A 185 15.99 -23.68 -20.36
CA GLY A 185 15.26 -22.72 -19.54
C GLY A 185 14.85 -23.27 -18.17
N ALA A 186 15.16 -24.53 -17.85
CA ALA A 186 14.81 -25.13 -16.58
C ALA A 186 15.70 -24.59 -15.45
N TYR A 187 15.13 -24.36 -14.28
CA TYR A 187 15.87 -23.93 -13.10
C TYR A 187 15.40 -24.68 -11.85
N GLU A 188 16.29 -24.72 -10.86
CA GLU A 188 15.98 -25.21 -9.53
C GLU A 188 16.65 -24.31 -8.48
N ILE A 189 15.91 -23.96 -7.43
CA ILE A 189 16.45 -23.26 -6.26
C ILE A 189 15.81 -23.80 -4.97
N THR A 190 16.64 -24.28 -4.04
CA THR A 190 16.21 -24.76 -2.73
C THR A 190 16.43 -23.68 -1.68
N LEU A 191 15.33 -23.19 -1.11
CA LEU A 191 15.31 -22.03 -0.23
C LEU A 191 14.95 -22.41 1.21
N PRO A 192 15.50 -21.73 2.23
CA PRO A 192 15.00 -21.81 3.60
C PRO A 192 13.52 -21.44 3.67
N GLN A 193 12.80 -21.97 4.66
CA GLN A 193 11.39 -21.62 4.86
C GLN A 193 11.22 -20.13 5.22
N ALA A 194 10.71 -19.35 4.27
CA ALA A 194 10.43 -17.92 4.39
C ALA A 194 9.53 -17.46 3.22
N PRO A 195 8.89 -16.28 3.31
CA PRO A 195 8.36 -15.60 2.15
C PRO A 195 9.49 -15.02 1.28
N TYR A 196 9.26 -14.97 -0.04
CA TYR A 196 10.19 -14.49 -1.05
C TYR A 196 9.48 -13.68 -2.14
N LEU A 197 10.18 -12.67 -2.67
CA LEU A 197 9.95 -12.19 -4.03
C LEU A 197 10.92 -12.92 -4.95
N VAL A 198 10.43 -13.69 -5.90
CA VAL A 198 11.26 -14.33 -6.93
C VAL A 198 11.22 -13.45 -8.17
N LEU A 199 12.34 -12.81 -8.49
CA LEU A 199 12.55 -11.99 -9.68
C LEU A 199 13.36 -12.80 -10.70
N VAL A 200 12.88 -12.88 -11.94
CA VAL A 200 13.57 -13.57 -13.04
C VAL A 200 13.98 -12.54 -14.08
N VAL A 201 15.27 -12.55 -14.43
CA VAL A 201 15.87 -11.60 -15.36
C VAL A 201 16.52 -12.38 -16.51
N GLY A 202 16.10 -12.07 -17.74
CA GLY A 202 16.72 -12.56 -18.96
C GLY A 202 17.47 -11.44 -19.67
N GLU A 203 18.55 -11.78 -20.37
CA GLU A 203 19.27 -10.81 -21.20
C GLU A 203 18.37 -10.30 -22.34
N GLY A 204 18.19 -8.99 -22.46
CA GLY A 204 17.33 -8.39 -23.50
C GLY A 204 15.82 -8.60 -23.27
N LEU A 205 15.41 -9.10 -22.09
CA LEU A 205 14.01 -9.35 -21.73
C LEU A 205 13.58 -8.52 -20.51
N ASP A 206 12.34 -8.06 -20.46
CA ASP A 206 11.69 -7.48 -19.29
C ASP A 206 11.66 -8.55 -18.16
N SER A 207 12.02 -8.13 -16.96
CA SER A 207 12.01 -9.03 -15.81
C SER A 207 10.59 -9.32 -15.32
N GLU A 208 10.30 -10.57 -14.97
CA GLU A 208 9.07 -10.97 -14.30
C GLU A 208 9.34 -11.21 -12.80
N SER A 209 8.38 -10.93 -11.93
CA SER A 209 8.55 -11.21 -10.50
C SER A 209 7.31 -11.84 -9.86
N ARG A 210 7.47 -12.69 -8.86
CA ARG A 210 6.35 -13.31 -8.13
C ARG A 210 6.60 -13.35 -6.65
N ASN A 211 5.60 -12.91 -5.88
CA ASN A 211 5.58 -13.12 -4.44
C ASN A 211 5.18 -14.56 -4.14
N THR A 212 5.93 -15.25 -3.29
CA THR A 212 5.71 -16.66 -2.94
C THR A 212 6.24 -16.97 -1.55
N ARG A 213 5.99 -18.19 -1.06
CA ARG A 213 6.54 -18.71 0.20
C ARG A 213 7.15 -20.09 -0.03
N ALA A 214 8.33 -20.30 0.54
CA ALA A 214 9.04 -21.58 0.56
C ALA A 214 8.56 -22.45 1.73
N ASP A 215 7.26 -22.69 1.83
CA ASP A 215 6.62 -23.55 2.84
C ASP A 215 6.41 -25.00 2.34
N GLN A 216 6.29 -25.14 1.03
CA GLN A 216 6.24 -26.40 0.30
C GLN A 216 7.03 -26.30 -1.01
N ASP A 217 7.35 -27.44 -1.61
CA ASP A 217 7.90 -27.49 -2.97
C ASP A 217 6.87 -26.92 -3.96
N ARG A 218 7.34 -26.15 -4.95
CA ARG A 218 6.47 -25.49 -5.94
C ARG A 218 7.05 -25.57 -7.34
N THR A 219 6.16 -25.69 -8.32
CA THR A 219 6.47 -25.41 -9.72
C THR A 219 6.13 -23.96 -10.01
N LEU A 220 7.08 -23.21 -10.57
CA LEU A 220 6.97 -21.79 -10.88
C LEU A 220 7.57 -21.52 -12.27
N ASP A 221 6.74 -21.58 -13.31
CA ASP A 221 7.16 -21.24 -14.68
C ASP A 221 7.05 -19.72 -14.91
N PHE A 222 8.03 -19.15 -15.59
CA PHE A 222 8.10 -17.72 -15.90
C PHE A 222 8.09 -17.49 -17.40
N ALA A 223 7.40 -16.44 -17.83
CA ALA A 223 7.34 -16.00 -19.22
C ALA A 223 7.86 -14.56 -19.29
N LEU A 224 9.09 -14.41 -19.79
CA LEU A 224 9.71 -13.11 -19.95
C LEU A 224 9.33 -12.53 -21.31
N ASP A 225 8.95 -11.26 -21.31
CA ASP A 225 8.73 -10.53 -22.55
C ASP A 225 10.04 -9.90 -23.01
N PRO A 226 10.26 -9.66 -24.31
CA PRO A 226 11.31 -8.74 -24.75
C PRO A 226 11.23 -7.43 -23.99
N VAL A 227 12.38 -6.80 -23.68
CA VAL A 227 12.40 -5.48 -23.03
C VAL A 227 11.42 -4.59 -23.78
N SER A 228 10.41 -4.09 -23.07
CA SER A 228 9.40 -3.21 -23.64
C SER A 228 10.06 -1.86 -23.94
N ALA A 229 10.72 -1.80 -25.09
CA ALA A 229 10.99 -0.59 -25.84
C ALA A 229 10.30 -0.75 -27.19
N PRO A 230 8.95 -0.68 -27.25
CA PRO A 230 8.32 -0.42 -28.52
C PRO A 230 9.02 0.83 -29.05
N GLY A 231 9.57 0.79 -30.26
CA GLY A 231 9.94 2.03 -30.92
C GLY A 231 8.72 2.95 -31.05
N PRO A 232 8.84 4.09 -31.75
CA PRO A 232 7.66 4.91 -32.04
C PRO A 232 6.59 4.05 -32.69
N ALA A 233 5.32 4.26 -32.32
CA ALA A 233 4.22 3.53 -32.93
C ALA A 233 4.24 3.74 -34.45
N PRO A 234 4.09 2.67 -35.26
CA PRO A 234 3.95 2.81 -36.71
C PRO A 234 2.82 3.79 -37.06
N GLN A 235 2.95 4.48 -38.19
CA GLN A 235 1.96 5.47 -38.62
C GLN A 235 0.56 4.85 -38.78
N GLU A 236 0.49 3.59 -39.19
CA GLU A 236 -0.74 2.80 -39.30
C GLU A 236 -1.45 2.65 -37.96
N VAL A 237 -0.70 2.54 -36.86
CA VAL A 237 -1.27 2.50 -35.49
C VAL A 237 -1.87 3.84 -35.13
N VAL A 238 -1.14 4.93 -35.36
CA VAL A 238 -1.58 6.30 -35.07
C VAL A 238 -2.84 6.65 -35.88
N ASP A 239 -2.86 6.30 -37.17
CA ASP A 239 -4.00 6.55 -38.06
C ASP A 239 -5.20 5.67 -37.70
N TRP A 240 -4.97 4.41 -37.30
CA TRP A 240 -6.03 3.53 -36.81
C TRP A 240 -6.65 4.09 -35.53
N ILE A 241 -5.84 4.55 -34.56
CA ILE A 241 -6.33 5.20 -33.33
C ILE A 241 -7.16 6.42 -33.70
N ARG A 242 -6.65 7.32 -34.55
CA ARG A 242 -7.36 8.54 -34.96
C ARG A 242 -8.72 8.23 -35.61
N SER A 243 -8.78 7.18 -36.43
CA SER A 243 -9.99 6.81 -37.18
C SER A 243 -11.01 6.02 -36.35
N ASN A 244 -10.59 5.38 -35.25
CA ASN A 244 -11.46 4.54 -34.42
C ASN A 244 -11.75 5.14 -33.03
N ALA A 245 -11.13 6.27 -32.68
CA ALA A 245 -11.42 6.99 -31.46
C ALA A 245 -12.84 7.58 -31.48
N ILE A 246 -13.47 7.63 -30.30
CA ILE A 246 -14.72 8.33 -30.03
C ILE A 246 -14.34 9.65 -29.35
N PRO A 247 -14.33 10.80 -30.06
CA PRO A 247 -13.93 12.07 -29.48
C PRO A 247 -14.95 12.54 -28.44
N LEU A 248 -14.46 12.98 -27.28
CA LEU A 248 -15.27 13.58 -26.23
C LEU A 248 -14.99 15.09 -26.21
N ARG A 249 -16.05 15.90 -26.22
CA ARG A 249 -15.93 17.36 -26.30
C ARG A 249 -15.49 17.98 -24.98
N THR A 250 -15.78 17.33 -23.87
CA THR A 250 -15.45 17.78 -22.52
C THR A 250 -15.36 16.59 -21.56
N VAL A 251 -14.67 16.79 -20.44
CA VAL A 251 -14.69 15.87 -19.30
C VAL A 251 -15.79 16.24 -18.29
N GLU A 252 -16.36 17.44 -18.40
CA GLU A 252 -17.26 18.00 -17.39
C GLU A 252 -18.69 17.46 -17.53
N ALA A 253 -19.23 17.03 -16.39
CA ALA A 253 -20.63 16.65 -16.20
C ALA A 253 -21.60 17.82 -16.48
N GLY A 254 -22.86 17.54 -16.81
CA GLY A 254 -23.87 18.59 -17.08
C GLY A 254 -23.82 19.25 -18.47
N HIS A 255 -22.97 18.77 -19.39
CA HIS A 255 -22.83 19.30 -20.77
C HIS A 255 -23.49 18.43 -21.85
N GLY A 256 -24.49 17.61 -21.47
CA GLY A 256 -25.18 16.68 -22.37
C GLY A 256 -24.34 15.46 -22.76
N PHE A 257 -24.91 14.58 -23.60
CA PHE A 257 -24.34 13.26 -23.92
C PHE A 257 -24.15 12.99 -25.42
N SER A 258 -24.33 13.97 -26.30
CA SER A 258 -24.30 13.73 -27.76
C SER A 258 -22.99 13.12 -28.26
N ASP A 259 -21.86 13.54 -27.68
CA ASP A 259 -20.51 13.01 -27.93
C ASP A 259 -20.24 11.69 -27.21
N MET A 260 -21.08 11.31 -26.25
CA MET A 260 -20.99 10.05 -25.49
C MET A 260 -21.91 8.96 -26.04
N GLU A 261 -22.91 9.28 -26.88
CA GLU A 261 -23.82 8.27 -27.46
C GLU A 261 -23.09 7.07 -28.09
N PRO A 262 -21.95 7.22 -28.81
CA PRO A 262 -21.23 6.07 -29.34
C PRO A 262 -20.69 5.11 -28.25
N LEU A 263 -20.47 5.60 -27.02
CA LEU A 263 -20.05 4.75 -25.88
C LEU A 263 -21.13 3.75 -25.47
N ALA A 264 -22.41 3.99 -25.81
CA ALA A 264 -23.46 3.02 -25.55
C ALA A 264 -23.19 1.69 -26.28
N ALA A 265 -22.62 1.73 -27.48
CA ALA A 265 -22.22 0.52 -28.21
C ALA A 265 -21.02 -0.16 -27.55
N VAL A 266 -20.09 0.61 -26.98
CA VAL A 266 -18.92 0.07 -26.28
C VAL A 266 -19.36 -0.67 -25.01
N VAL A 267 -20.24 -0.05 -24.22
CA VAL A 267 -20.79 -0.61 -22.97
C VAL A 267 -21.76 -1.76 -23.26
N GLY A 268 -22.60 -1.65 -24.29
CA GLY A 268 -23.55 -2.67 -24.70
C GLY A 268 -24.50 -3.09 -23.56
N LYS A 269 -24.56 -4.40 -23.28
CA LYS A 269 -25.42 -4.99 -22.25
C LYS A 269 -24.71 -5.21 -20.92
N ALA A 270 -23.55 -4.60 -20.70
CA ALA A 270 -22.80 -4.78 -19.47
C ALA A 270 -23.66 -4.44 -18.23
N ARG A 271 -23.51 -5.26 -17.19
CA ARG A 271 -24.01 -4.99 -15.85
C ARG A 271 -23.00 -4.25 -15.00
N VAL A 272 -21.71 -4.48 -15.25
CA VAL A 272 -20.63 -3.78 -14.56
C VAL A 272 -19.82 -2.97 -15.56
N VAL A 273 -19.68 -1.67 -15.32
CA VAL A 273 -18.74 -0.82 -16.03
C VAL A 273 -17.66 -0.40 -15.04
N SER A 274 -16.44 -0.87 -15.24
CA SER A 274 -15.31 -0.55 -14.40
C SER A 274 -14.49 0.58 -15.01
N LEU A 275 -14.25 1.63 -14.25
CA LEU A 275 -13.55 2.85 -14.65
C LEU A 275 -12.26 2.96 -13.84
N GLY A 276 -11.14 2.78 -14.53
CA GLY A 276 -9.79 2.95 -14.02
C GLY A 276 -9.41 4.40 -13.77
N GLU A 277 -8.14 4.64 -13.46
CA GLU A 277 -7.47 5.94 -13.47
C GLU A 277 -5.96 5.69 -13.45
N ALA A 278 -5.20 6.44 -14.24
CA ALA A 278 -3.73 6.32 -14.28
C ALA A 278 -3.07 7.06 -13.10
N THR A 279 -3.81 7.97 -12.44
CA THR A 279 -3.43 8.61 -11.18
C THR A 279 -4.64 8.83 -10.27
N HIS A 280 -4.41 8.83 -8.95
CA HIS A 280 -5.43 9.20 -7.96
C HIS A 280 -5.62 10.72 -7.76
N GLY A 281 -4.92 11.57 -8.52
CA GLY A 281 -4.79 13.00 -8.23
C GLY A 281 -5.19 13.93 -9.35
N THR A 282 -5.84 13.41 -10.40
CA THR A 282 -6.09 14.13 -11.65
C THR A 282 -7.54 14.64 -11.71
N ARG A 283 -7.70 15.94 -11.94
CA ARG A 283 -9.01 16.60 -11.99
C ARG A 283 -9.89 16.03 -13.11
N GLU A 284 -9.33 15.91 -14.30
CA GLU A 284 -10.06 15.54 -15.52
C GLU A 284 -10.50 14.07 -15.49
N PHE A 285 -9.74 13.18 -14.84
CA PHE A 285 -10.16 11.80 -14.60
C PHE A 285 -11.40 11.76 -13.73
N PHE A 286 -11.42 12.54 -12.64
CA PHE A 286 -12.57 12.58 -11.74
C PHE A 286 -13.79 13.21 -12.39
N GLN A 287 -13.61 14.29 -13.16
CA GLN A 287 -14.70 14.90 -13.93
C GLN A 287 -15.25 13.93 -14.99
N LEU A 288 -14.38 13.27 -15.76
CA LEU A 288 -14.83 12.35 -16.81
C LEU A 288 -15.52 11.12 -16.23
N LYS A 289 -15.04 10.57 -15.12
CA LYS A 289 -15.70 9.44 -14.45
C LYS A 289 -17.05 9.85 -13.84
N HIS A 290 -17.18 11.07 -13.34
CA HIS A 290 -18.48 11.65 -12.98
C HIS A 290 -19.40 11.75 -14.19
N ARG A 291 -18.95 12.33 -15.30
CA ARG A 291 -19.73 12.43 -16.54
C ARG A 291 -20.15 11.06 -17.09
N MET A 292 -19.27 10.06 -17.03
CA MET A 292 -19.56 8.66 -17.36
C MET A 292 -20.67 8.11 -16.46
N LEU A 293 -20.65 8.36 -15.15
CA LEU A 293 -21.73 7.96 -14.25
C LEU A 293 -23.06 8.59 -14.66
N GLU A 294 -23.11 9.90 -14.95
CA GLU A 294 -24.34 10.56 -15.40
C GLU A 294 -24.91 9.90 -16.67
N PHE A 295 -24.05 9.65 -17.66
CA PHE A 295 -24.43 9.01 -18.91
C PHE A 295 -24.97 7.59 -18.68
N LEU A 296 -24.26 6.77 -17.90
CA LEU A 296 -24.65 5.40 -17.61
C LEU A 296 -25.96 5.31 -16.83
N VAL A 297 -26.19 6.22 -15.89
CA VAL A 297 -27.44 6.32 -15.13
C VAL A 297 -28.58 6.77 -16.04
N ALA A 298 -28.42 7.90 -16.73
CA ALA A 298 -29.48 8.51 -17.51
C ALA A 298 -29.86 7.72 -18.78
N ARG A 299 -28.88 7.05 -19.42
CA ARG A 299 -29.08 6.39 -20.72
C ARG A 299 -29.07 4.87 -20.67
N MET A 300 -28.39 4.28 -19.68
CA MET A 300 -28.13 2.83 -19.68
C MET A 300 -28.66 2.10 -18.43
N GLY A 301 -29.34 2.83 -17.54
CA GLY A 301 -30.05 2.28 -16.39
C GLY A 301 -29.16 1.80 -15.24
N PHE A 302 -27.94 2.35 -15.12
CA PHE A 302 -27.09 2.10 -13.96
C PHE A 302 -27.68 2.75 -12.71
N THR A 303 -27.61 2.04 -11.56
CA THR A 303 -28.20 2.51 -10.29
C THR A 303 -27.24 2.37 -9.11
N ILE A 304 -26.05 1.82 -9.32
CA ILE A 304 -25.06 1.61 -8.27
C ILE A 304 -23.76 2.30 -8.68
N PHE A 305 -23.23 3.11 -7.78
CA PHE A 305 -21.89 3.65 -7.86
C PHE A 305 -21.04 3.05 -6.74
N GLY A 306 -20.03 2.27 -7.11
CA GLY A 306 -19.03 1.75 -6.19
C GLY A 306 -17.69 2.45 -6.39
N ILE A 307 -17.01 2.77 -5.29
CA ILE A 307 -15.66 3.34 -5.31
C ILE A 307 -14.70 2.55 -4.43
N GLU A 308 -13.41 2.56 -4.77
CA GLU A 308 -12.27 1.98 -4.05
C GLU A 308 -12.05 2.68 -2.70
N ALA A 309 -13.05 2.58 -1.83
CA ALA A 309 -13.09 3.13 -0.49
C ALA A 309 -13.71 2.12 0.47
N THR A 310 -13.48 2.32 1.76
CA THR A 310 -13.92 1.41 2.83
C THR A 310 -15.45 1.25 2.83
N MET A 311 -15.92 0.01 2.83
CA MET A 311 -17.35 -0.31 2.70
C MET A 311 -18.21 0.27 3.84
N PRO A 312 -17.89 0.07 5.14
CA PRO A 312 -18.76 0.51 6.21
C PRO A 312 -19.02 2.03 6.23
N GLU A 313 -18.02 2.84 5.94
CA GLU A 313 -18.13 4.31 5.90
C GLU A 313 -18.80 4.80 4.62
N GLY A 314 -18.75 4.03 3.52
CA GLY A 314 -19.51 4.32 2.30
C GLY A 314 -21.01 4.45 2.56
N PHE A 315 -21.55 3.78 3.57
CA PHE A 315 -22.96 3.92 3.96
C PHE A 315 -23.31 5.31 4.53
N ASP A 316 -22.34 6.06 5.10
CA ASP A 316 -22.58 7.44 5.55
C ASP A 316 -22.80 8.37 4.35
N VAL A 317 -22.05 8.17 3.26
CA VAL A 317 -22.25 8.88 1.99
C VAL A 317 -23.57 8.48 1.35
N ASN A 318 -23.90 7.18 1.38
CA ASN A 318 -25.15 6.68 0.81
C ASN A 318 -26.40 7.21 1.54
N ASP A 319 -26.37 7.35 2.87
CA ASP A 319 -27.47 7.97 3.63
C ASP A 319 -27.69 9.43 3.17
N TYR A 320 -26.62 10.19 2.94
CA TYR A 320 -26.74 11.53 2.34
C TYR A 320 -27.34 11.46 0.93
N VAL A 321 -26.83 10.60 0.05
CA VAL A 321 -27.29 10.47 -1.34
C VAL A 321 -28.77 10.12 -1.42
N LEU A 322 -29.25 9.24 -0.54
CA LEU A 322 -30.65 8.79 -0.52
C LEU A 322 -31.58 9.79 0.17
N THR A 323 -31.16 10.38 1.28
CA THR A 323 -32.06 11.13 2.17
C THR A 323 -31.79 12.63 2.23
N GLY A 324 -30.61 13.07 1.80
CA GLY A 324 -30.12 14.44 1.97
C GLY A 324 -29.69 14.78 3.41
N ARG A 325 -29.74 13.82 4.35
CA ARG A 325 -29.36 14.07 5.74
C ARG A 325 -27.85 14.06 5.92
N GLY A 326 -27.36 15.02 6.71
CA GLY A 326 -25.94 15.13 7.05
C GLY A 326 -25.14 16.05 6.11
N ASP A 327 -23.83 16.06 6.28
CA ASP A 327 -22.88 16.84 5.51
C ASP A 327 -22.08 15.93 4.56
N PRO A 328 -22.22 16.07 3.23
CA PRO A 328 -21.55 15.21 2.26
C PRO A 328 -20.04 15.40 2.23
N ALA A 329 -19.53 16.61 2.53
CA ALA A 329 -18.10 16.85 2.58
C ALA A 329 -17.46 16.11 3.76
N LYS A 330 -18.16 16.07 4.91
CA LYS A 330 -17.70 15.29 6.07
C LYS A 330 -17.85 13.79 5.86
N ALA A 331 -18.93 13.34 5.21
CA ALA A 331 -19.11 11.94 4.86
C ALA A 331 -18.00 11.45 3.92
N LEU A 332 -17.65 12.25 2.91
CA LEU A 332 -16.56 11.98 1.98
C LEU A 332 -15.20 11.93 2.69
N SER A 333 -14.87 12.93 3.51
CA SER A 333 -13.63 12.93 4.30
C SER A 333 -13.58 11.76 5.30
N GLY A 334 -14.75 11.32 5.79
CA GLY A 334 -14.95 10.15 6.63
C GLY A 334 -14.64 8.80 5.97
N LEU A 335 -14.39 8.77 4.66
CA LEU A 335 -13.84 7.59 3.97
C LEU A 335 -12.34 7.40 4.23
N TYR A 336 -11.65 8.40 4.80
CA TYR A 336 -10.21 8.44 5.15
C TYR A 336 -9.22 8.54 3.98
N PHE A 337 -9.70 8.54 2.74
CA PHE A 337 -8.87 8.57 1.55
C PHE A 337 -8.72 10.00 1.02
N TRP A 338 -7.52 10.56 1.13
CA TRP A 338 -7.24 11.88 0.52
C TRP A 338 -7.48 11.88 -0.99
N THR A 339 -7.30 10.71 -1.64
CA THR A 339 -7.50 10.50 -3.08
C THR A 339 -8.93 10.84 -3.49
N TRP A 340 -9.90 10.55 -2.63
CA TRP A 340 -11.31 10.80 -2.86
C TRP A 340 -11.82 12.10 -2.23
N ASP A 341 -11.11 12.66 -1.25
CA ASP A 341 -11.49 13.90 -0.55
C ASP A 341 -11.21 15.16 -1.39
N THR A 342 -11.88 15.23 -2.53
CA THR A 342 -11.73 16.26 -3.56
C THR A 342 -13.06 16.93 -3.88
N LYS A 343 -12.98 18.14 -4.43
CA LYS A 343 -14.15 18.87 -4.90
C LYS A 343 -14.86 18.12 -6.02
N GLU A 344 -14.12 17.48 -6.92
CA GLU A 344 -14.68 16.74 -8.05
C GLU A 344 -15.55 15.55 -7.59
N VAL A 345 -15.09 14.77 -6.61
CA VAL A 345 -15.86 13.65 -6.05
C VAL A 345 -17.02 14.16 -5.18
N LEU A 346 -16.85 15.27 -4.46
CA LEU A 346 -17.95 15.90 -3.73
C LEU A 346 -19.07 16.39 -4.66
N ASP A 347 -18.71 16.97 -5.80
CA ASP A 347 -19.67 17.43 -6.81
C ASP A 347 -20.42 16.23 -7.43
N LEU A 348 -19.78 15.07 -7.63
CA LEU A 348 -20.44 13.81 -7.98
C LEU A 348 -21.46 13.37 -6.93
N ILE A 349 -21.08 13.38 -5.64
CA ILE A 349 -21.98 12.99 -4.54
C ILE A 349 -23.21 13.90 -4.47
N ARG A 350 -23.01 15.21 -4.68
CA ARG A 350 -24.11 16.19 -4.75
C ARG A 350 -25.01 15.94 -5.94
N TRP A 351 -24.45 15.62 -7.10
CA TRP A 351 -25.23 15.23 -8.27
C TRP A 351 -26.08 13.97 -8.01
N MET A 352 -25.49 12.92 -7.42
CA MET A 352 -26.24 11.70 -7.07
C MET A 352 -27.43 12.02 -6.15
N ARG A 353 -27.25 12.92 -5.19
CA ARG A 353 -28.35 13.40 -4.34
C ARG A 353 -29.41 14.16 -5.16
N ALA A 354 -29.00 15.07 -6.03
CA ALA A 354 -29.92 15.84 -6.87
C ALA A 354 -30.75 14.91 -7.77
N TRP A 355 -30.11 13.94 -8.43
CA TRP A 355 -30.78 12.88 -9.21
C TRP A 355 -31.84 12.15 -8.38
N ASN A 356 -31.47 11.73 -7.16
CA ASN A 356 -32.37 11.00 -6.29
C ASN A 356 -33.52 11.84 -5.70
N ALA A 357 -33.31 13.14 -5.53
CA ALA A 357 -34.32 14.05 -5.01
C ALA A 357 -35.44 14.32 -6.02
N ASP A 358 -35.16 14.19 -7.31
CA ASP A 358 -36.15 14.35 -8.37
C ASP A 358 -37.18 13.19 -8.33
N PRO A 359 -38.48 13.49 -8.18
CA PRO A 359 -39.54 12.47 -8.20
C PRO A 359 -39.70 11.80 -9.57
N ALA A 360 -39.24 12.40 -10.68
CA ALA A 360 -39.28 11.79 -11.99
C ALA A 360 -38.38 10.55 -12.08
N HIS A 361 -37.29 10.52 -11.31
CA HIS A 361 -36.36 9.39 -11.27
C HIS A 361 -36.83 8.32 -10.28
N GLN A 362 -37.62 7.36 -10.75
CA GLN A 362 -38.14 6.27 -9.92
C GLN A 362 -37.03 5.36 -9.36
N LYS A 363 -35.99 5.09 -10.15
CA LYS A 363 -34.82 4.33 -9.71
C LYS A 363 -33.76 5.28 -9.13
N LYS A 364 -33.43 5.05 -7.87
CA LYS A 364 -32.45 5.85 -7.13
C LYS A 364 -31.04 5.26 -7.30
N VAL A 365 -30.05 6.15 -7.43
CA VAL A 365 -28.63 5.77 -7.46
C VAL A 365 -28.13 5.61 -6.02
N LYS A 366 -27.39 4.54 -5.76
CA LYS A 366 -26.80 4.24 -4.45
C LYS A 366 -25.28 4.34 -4.50
N PHE A 367 -24.68 4.75 -3.38
CA PHE A 367 -23.24 4.84 -3.18
C PHE A 367 -22.74 3.66 -2.35
N TYR A 368 -21.64 3.06 -2.76
CA TYR A 368 -20.98 1.99 -2.02
C TYR A 368 -19.44 2.16 -2.00
N GLY A 369 -18.83 1.88 -0.85
CA GLY A 369 -17.43 1.48 -0.82
C GLY A 369 -17.33 -0.05 -0.94
N PHE A 370 -16.28 -0.56 -1.57
CA PHE A 370 -16.04 -2.01 -1.68
C PHE A 370 -14.71 -2.48 -1.10
N ASP A 371 -13.92 -1.57 -0.54
CA ASP A 371 -12.63 -1.85 0.09
C ASP A 371 -12.78 -2.15 1.59
N MET A 372 -11.74 -2.72 2.20
CA MET A 372 -11.73 -3.23 3.56
C MET A 372 -10.52 -2.74 4.36
N GLN A 373 -9.92 -1.60 4.01
CA GLN A 373 -8.67 -1.15 4.62
C GLN A 373 -8.77 -0.73 6.10
N PHE A 374 -9.98 -0.54 6.64
CA PHE A 374 -10.20 -0.09 8.01
C PHE A 374 -11.24 -0.96 8.74
N ALA A 375 -10.84 -1.56 9.87
CA ALA A 375 -11.70 -2.39 10.72
C ALA A 375 -12.67 -1.66 11.67
N PRO A 376 -12.34 -0.49 12.29
CA PRO A 376 -13.08 0.02 13.44
C PRO A 376 -14.60 0.11 13.28
N ARG A 377 -15.08 0.63 12.14
CA ARG A 377 -16.52 0.78 11.90
C ARG A 377 -17.21 -0.58 11.72
N ALA A 378 -16.57 -1.51 11.03
CA ALA A 378 -17.10 -2.86 10.85
C ALA A 378 -17.25 -3.59 12.20
N VAL A 379 -16.29 -3.44 13.13
CA VAL A 379 -16.42 -4.01 14.49
C VAL A 379 -17.62 -3.41 15.21
N LYS A 380 -17.70 -2.08 15.25
CA LYS A 380 -18.79 -1.37 15.94
C LYS A 380 -20.16 -1.76 15.40
N LYS A 381 -20.32 -1.84 14.07
CA LYS A 381 -21.58 -2.24 13.42
C LYS A 381 -21.94 -3.70 13.67
N THR A 382 -20.94 -4.58 13.70
CA THR A 382 -21.15 -6.00 14.02
C THR A 382 -21.61 -6.17 15.47
N ILE A 383 -20.93 -5.52 16.42
CA ILE A 383 -21.28 -5.58 17.84
C ILE A 383 -22.63 -4.90 18.12
N GLU A 384 -22.93 -3.76 17.48
CA GLU A 384 -24.23 -3.08 17.57
C GLU A 384 -25.39 -4.01 17.18
N TYR A 385 -25.23 -4.75 16.09
CA TYR A 385 -26.21 -5.74 15.67
C TYR A 385 -26.34 -6.90 16.67
N LEU A 386 -25.21 -7.47 17.12
CA LEU A 386 -25.22 -8.57 18.10
C LEU A 386 -25.85 -8.15 19.43
N ARG A 387 -25.62 -6.93 19.93
CA ARG A 387 -26.27 -6.45 21.16
C ARG A 387 -27.80 -6.48 21.07
N LYS A 388 -28.37 -6.40 19.86
CA LYS A 388 -29.81 -6.53 19.63
C LYS A 388 -30.26 -8.00 19.55
N VAL A 389 -29.52 -8.87 18.88
CA VAL A 389 -30.00 -10.22 18.52
C VAL A 389 -29.37 -11.37 19.32
N ASP A 390 -28.17 -11.17 19.85
CA ASP A 390 -27.40 -12.10 20.69
C ASP A 390 -26.46 -11.31 21.64
N PRO A 391 -27.00 -10.76 22.74
CA PRO A 391 -26.21 -9.96 23.69
C PRO A 391 -25.07 -10.74 24.36
N ALA A 392 -25.22 -12.06 24.51
CA ALA A 392 -24.21 -12.92 25.10
C ALA A 392 -23.00 -13.04 24.18
N GLU A 393 -23.23 -13.24 22.87
CA GLU A 393 -22.14 -13.24 21.89
C GLU A 393 -21.49 -11.86 21.77
N ALA A 394 -22.28 -10.79 21.81
CA ALA A 394 -21.74 -9.43 21.81
C ALA A 394 -20.75 -9.23 22.96
N ALA A 395 -21.10 -9.66 24.19
CA ALA A 395 -20.22 -9.58 25.34
C ALA A 395 -18.96 -10.46 25.20
N ARG A 396 -19.10 -11.67 24.64
CA ARG A 396 -17.99 -12.61 24.42
C ARG A 396 -16.91 -12.05 23.51
N VAL A 397 -17.31 -11.35 22.43
CA VAL A 397 -16.36 -10.84 21.42
C VAL A 397 -15.86 -9.42 21.70
N ASP A 398 -16.54 -8.65 22.55
CA ASP A 398 -16.25 -7.22 22.80
C ASP A 398 -14.79 -6.99 23.19
N GLU A 399 -14.29 -7.73 24.18
CA GLU A 399 -12.91 -7.60 24.69
C GLU A 399 -11.87 -7.96 23.63
N THR A 400 -12.07 -9.08 22.92
CA THR A 400 -11.10 -9.55 21.91
C THR A 400 -11.07 -8.63 20.68
N LEU A 401 -12.19 -8.01 20.32
CA LEU A 401 -12.27 -7.10 19.18
C LEU A 401 -12.00 -5.63 19.54
N ALA A 402 -11.94 -5.27 20.83
CA ALA A 402 -11.67 -3.90 21.29
C ALA A 402 -10.42 -3.25 20.65
N PRO A 403 -9.27 -3.95 20.48
CA PRO A 403 -8.09 -3.37 19.82
C PRO A 403 -8.36 -2.92 18.38
N ILE A 404 -9.23 -3.63 17.66
CA ILE A 404 -9.54 -3.31 16.26
C ILE A 404 -10.76 -2.42 16.10
N ALA A 405 -11.59 -2.27 17.14
CA ALA A 405 -12.60 -1.23 17.27
C ALA A 405 -12.00 0.17 17.49
N ASN A 406 -10.75 0.22 17.99
CA ASN A 406 -10.05 1.45 18.30
C ASN A 406 -9.22 1.94 17.09
N PRO A 407 -9.51 3.12 16.51
CA PRO A 407 -8.83 3.60 15.30
C PRO A 407 -7.36 3.95 15.47
N PHE A 408 -6.88 4.19 16.70
CA PHE A 408 -5.45 4.43 16.97
C PHE A 408 -4.66 3.12 17.04
N VAL A 409 -5.24 2.11 17.70
CA VAL A 409 -4.61 0.79 17.89
C VAL A 409 -4.71 -0.03 16.60
N SER A 410 -5.86 -0.03 15.92
CA SER A 410 -6.09 -0.85 14.72
C SER A 410 -5.09 -0.58 13.61
N GLN A 411 -4.71 0.69 13.39
CA GLN A 411 -3.73 1.10 12.38
C GLN A 411 -2.33 0.50 12.58
N ARG A 412 -2.03 0.04 13.81
CA ARG A 412 -0.74 -0.54 14.17
C ARG A 412 -0.76 -2.06 14.18
N LEU A 413 -1.96 -2.67 14.18
CA LEU A 413 -2.09 -4.12 14.33
C LEU A 413 -1.37 -4.91 13.24
N GLY A 414 -1.34 -4.43 12.00
CA GLY A 414 -0.61 -5.08 10.90
C GLY A 414 0.90 -5.22 11.15
N ARG A 415 1.45 -4.41 12.06
CA ARG A 415 2.85 -4.46 12.49
C ARG A 415 3.04 -5.25 13.79
N SER A 416 1.96 -5.61 14.48
CA SER A 416 2.02 -6.37 15.72
C SER A 416 2.45 -7.84 15.48
N PRO A 417 3.13 -8.47 16.47
CA PRO A 417 3.45 -9.88 16.41
C PRO A 417 2.23 -10.75 16.10
N ALA A 418 2.40 -11.82 15.32
CA ALA A 418 1.31 -12.73 14.97
C ALA A 418 0.55 -13.29 16.18
N ALA A 419 1.23 -13.49 17.32
CA ALA A 419 0.61 -13.92 18.57
C ALA A 419 -0.44 -12.94 19.12
N GLN A 420 -0.31 -11.64 18.86
CA GLN A 420 -1.31 -10.63 19.24
C GLN A 420 -2.50 -10.60 18.26
N ARG A 421 -2.28 -11.06 17.01
CA ARG A 421 -3.32 -11.10 15.96
C ARG A 421 -4.14 -12.39 15.97
N ALA A 422 -3.54 -13.51 16.34
CA ALA A 422 -4.17 -14.83 16.29
C ALA A 422 -5.49 -14.95 17.07
N PRO A 423 -5.62 -14.39 18.31
CA PRO A 423 -6.90 -14.42 19.01
C PRO A 423 -8.01 -13.63 18.29
N ILE A 424 -7.65 -12.49 17.69
CA ILE A 424 -8.58 -11.65 16.91
C ILE A 424 -9.03 -12.40 15.66
N ASP A 425 -8.09 -12.98 14.92
CA ASP A 425 -8.36 -13.76 13.71
C ASP A 425 -9.30 -14.94 13.99
N SER A 426 -8.99 -15.72 15.05
CA SER A 426 -9.82 -16.84 15.49
C SER A 426 -11.23 -16.39 15.90
N THR A 427 -11.33 -15.27 16.62
CA THR A 427 -12.63 -14.71 17.05
C THR A 427 -13.46 -14.27 15.87
N VAL A 428 -12.86 -13.60 14.87
CA VAL A 428 -13.54 -13.18 13.65
C VAL A 428 -14.03 -14.40 12.84
N ALA A 429 -13.23 -15.46 12.73
CA ALA A 429 -13.63 -16.70 12.06
C ALA A 429 -14.79 -17.40 12.77
N GLN A 430 -14.73 -17.54 14.10
CA GLN A 430 -15.83 -18.08 14.92
C GLN A 430 -17.10 -17.24 14.78
N LEU A 431 -16.94 -15.92 14.71
CA LEU A 431 -18.07 -15.01 14.58
C LEU A 431 -18.80 -15.22 13.25
N LEU A 432 -18.06 -15.35 12.14
CA LEU A 432 -18.65 -15.67 10.83
C LEU A 432 -19.42 -17.00 10.85
N ASN A 433 -18.85 -18.06 11.43
CA ASN A 433 -19.52 -19.34 11.58
C ASN A 433 -20.82 -19.18 12.39
N ARG A 434 -20.78 -18.41 13.49
CA ARG A 434 -21.96 -18.17 14.31
C ARG A 434 -23.07 -17.42 13.57
N PHE A 435 -22.72 -16.42 12.74
CA PHE A 435 -23.69 -15.74 11.88
C PHE A 435 -24.41 -16.72 10.93
N ASP A 436 -23.68 -17.72 10.43
CA ASP A 436 -24.21 -18.74 9.51
C ASP A 436 -25.06 -19.79 10.25
N GLU A 437 -24.56 -20.33 11.37
CA GLU A 437 -25.29 -21.30 12.21
C GLU A 437 -26.59 -20.73 12.80
N ARG A 438 -26.59 -19.45 13.16
CA ARG A 438 -27.73 -18.76 13.79
C ARG A 438 -28.56 -17.95 12.81
N ARG A 439 -28.38 -18.14 11.50
CA ARG A 439 -29.03 -17.32 10.45
C ARG A 439 -30.53 -17.18 10.66
N ALA A 440 -31.27 -18.28 10.82
CA ALA A 440 -32.73 -18.24 10.95
C ALA A 440 -33.17 -17.49 12.22
N GLU A 441 -32.49 -17.73 13.35
CA GLU A 441 -32.76 -17.06 14.63
C GLU A 441 -32.50 -15.55 14.54
N TYR A 442 -31.32 -15.16 14.04
CA TYR A 442 -30.92 -13.77 13.93
C TYR A 442 -31.80 -12.99 12.95
N GLN A 443 -32.20 -13.61 11.83
CA GLN A 443 -33.15 -13.02 10.90
C GLN A 443 -34.54 -12.85 11.53
N GLY A 444 -35.03 -13.84 12.29
CA GLY A 444 -36.30 -13.76 13.01
C GLY A 444 -36.34 -12.65 14.07
N ARG A 445 -35.21 -12.36 14.72
CA ARG A 445 -35.04 -11.24 15.66
C ARG A 445 -34.76 -9.89 15.01
N SER A 446 -34.56 -9.87 13.68
CA SER A 446 -34.25 -8.66 12.93
C SER A 446 -34.92 -8.66 11.55
N SER A 447 -34.15 -8.85 10.48
CA SER A 447 -34.62 -9.07 9.12
C SER A 447 -33.52 -9.73 8.28
N PRO A 448 -33.84 -10.34 7.13
CA PRO A 448 -32.84 -10.86 6.20
C PRO A 448 -31.79 -9.83 5.79
N GLY A 449 -32.20 -8.58 5.50
CA GLY A 449 -31.30 -7.51 5.10
C GLY A 449 -30.40 -7.01 6.24
N ALA A 450 -30.95 -6.84 7.45
CA ALA A 450 -30.16 -6.45 8.62
C ALA A 450 -29.10 -7.51 8.97
N TRP A 451 -29.47 -8.79 8.93
CA TRP A 451 -28.53 -9.90 9.10
C TRP A 451 -27.46 -9.92 8.01
N ALA A 452 -27.83 -9.75 6.73
CA ALA A 452 -26.90 -9.78 5.61
C ALA A 452 -25.84 -8.68 5.73
N LEU A 453 -26.27 -7.46 6.09
CA LEU A 453 -25.36 -6.33 6.31
C LEU A 453 -24.43 -6.56 7.51
N ALA A 454 -24.96 -7.03 8.65
CA ALA A 454 -24.15 -7.31 9.83
C ALA A 454 -23.13 -8.43 9.58
N ARG A 455 -23.52 -9.51 8.90
CA ARG A 455 -22.61 -10.57 8.47
C ARG A 455 -21.56 -10.05 7.50
N GLN A 456 -21.92 -9.13 6.60
CA GLN A 456 -20.97 -8.52 5.69
C GLN A 456 -19.95 -7.65 6.43
N HIS A 457 -20.35 -6.91 7.48
CA HIS A 457 -19.38 -6.24 8.35
C HIS A 457 -18.41 -7.23 9.02
N ALA A 458 -18.89 -8.38 9.51
CA ALA A 458 -18.01 -9.43 10.03
C ALA A 458 -17.07 -9.99 8.94
N ARG A 459 -17.54 -10.10 7.68
CA ARG A 459 -16.70 -10.51 6.54
C ARG A 459 -15.62 -9.48 6.21
N ILE A 460 -15.94 -8.18 6.27
CA ILE A 460 -14.97 -7.09 6.11
C ILE A 460 -13.86 -7.21 7.17
N LEU A 461 -14.17 -7.60 8.40
CA LEU A 461 -13.16 -7.86 9.43
C LEU A 461 -12.23 -9.02 9.07
N SER A 462 -12.80 -10.12 8.56
CA SER A 462 -12.01 -11.29 8.13
C SER A 462 -11.08 -10.92 6.96
N GLN A 463 -11.60 -10.18 5.97
CA GLN A 463 -10.81 -9.71 4.84
C GLN A 463 -9.72 -8.73 5.28
N TRP A 464 -10.02 -7.81 6.21
CA TRP A 464 -9.03 -6.90 6.78
C TRP A 464 -7.91 -7.65 7.53
N MET A 465 -8.27 -8.65 8.35
CA MET A 465 -7.29 -9.50 9.07
C MET A 465 -6.35 -10.22 8.10
N ALA A 466 -6.91 -10.77 7.01
CA ALA A 466 -6.12 -11.40 5.96
C ALA A 466 -5.26 -10.38 5.19
N MET A 467 -5.77 -9.17 4.95
CA MET A 467 -5.05 -8.08 4.26
C MET A 467 -3.86 -7.56 5.09
N ILE A 468 -3.99 -7.45 6.41
CA ILE A 468 -2.84 -7.10 7.28
C ILE A 468 -1.91 -8.29 7.54
N GLY A 469 -2.23 -9.45 6.98
CA GLY A 469 -1.41 -10.65 6.93
C GLY A 469 -0.26 -10.55 5.93
N PRO A 470 0.64 -11.55 5.90
CA PRO A 470 1.81 -11.56 5.02
C PRO A 470 1.47 -11.57 3.51
N ASP A 471 0.27 -12.02 3.11
CA ASP A 471 -0.15 -12.14 1.72
C ASP A 471 -1.13 -11.01 1.30
N GLY A 472 -1.08 -9.89 2.03
CA GLY A 472 -2.12 -8.86 2.04
C GLY A 472 -2.50 -8.25 0.69
N GLY A 473 -1.52 -8.02 -0.18
CA GLY A 473 -1.74 -7.41 -1.49
C GLY A 473 -2.66 -8.26 -2.38
N ALA A 474 -2.38 -9.56 -2.50
CA ALA A 474 -3.21 -10.48 -3.30
C ALA A 474 -4.61 -10.71 -2.67
N VAL A 475 -4.71 -10.61 -1.35
CA VAL A 475 -5.98 -10.72 -0.64
C VAL A 475 -6.88 -9.52 -0.92
N ARG A 476 -6.32 -8.30 -0.98
CA ARG A 476 -7.11 -7.05 -1.12
C ARG A 476 -7.94 -7.04 -2.41
N ASP A 477 -7.32 -7.29 -3.56
CA ASP A 477 -8.01 -7.27 -4.86
C ASP A 477 -9.11 -8.35 -4.97
N ARG A 478 -8.83 -9.56 -4.47
CA ARG A 478 -9.84 -10.63 -4.37
C ARG A 478 -11.00 -10.20 -3.47
N ALA A 479 -10.71 -9.63 -2.31
CA ALA A 479 -11.71 -9.20 -1.35
C ALA A 479 -12.58 -8.06 -1.90
N MET A 480 -12.00 -7.10 -2.65
CA MET A 480 -12.77 -6.05 -3.32
C MET A 480 -13.73 -6.63 -4.38
N ALA A 481 -13.27 -7.62 -5.16
CA ALA A 481 -14.13 -8.31 -6.12
C ALA A 481 -15.27 -9.08 -5.44
N GLU A 482 -15.00 -9.79 -4.34
CA GLU A 482 -16.02 -10.46 -3.53
C GLU A 482 -17.05 -9.48 -2.96
N ASN A 483 -16.61 -8.29 -2.55
CA ASN A 483 -17.47 -7.25 -1.99
C ASN A 483 -18.36 -6.62 -3.06
N ILE A 484 -17.85 -6.38 -4.27
CA ILE A 484 -18.66 -5.95 -5.42
C ILE A 484 -19.72 -6.99 -5.76
N ARG A 485 -19.35 -8.28 -5.77
CA ARG A 485 -20.32 -9.36 -5.99
C ARG A 485 -21.39 -9.38 -4.91
N TRP A 486 -21.02 -9.23 -3.65
CA TRP A 486 -21.99 -9.13 -2.56
C TRP A 486 -22.95 -7.95 -2.76
N ILE A 487 -22.47 -6.78 -3.19
CA ILE A 487 -23.33 -5.62 -3.50
C ILE A 487 -24.32 -5.96 -4.62
N LEU A 488 -23.84 -6.55 -5.73
CA LEU A 488 -24.70 -6.97 -6.84
C LEU A 488 -25.76 -7.99 -6.40
N ASP A 489 -25.39 -8.94 -5.53
CA ASP A 489 -26.31 -9.94 -4.99
C ASP A 489 -27.38 -9.30 -4.09
N GLN A 490 -27.02 -8.28 -3.29
CA GLN A 490 -27.98 -7.56 -2.43
C GLN A 490 -28.93 -6.67 -3.23
N GLU A 491 -28.46 -6.08 -4.32
CA GLU A 491 -29.26 -5.19 -5.17
C GLU A 491 -30.09 -5.95 -6.20
N GLY A 492 -29.76 -7.22 -6.44
CA GLY A 492 -30.51 -8.13 -7.28
C GLY A 492 -29.92 -8.31 -8.69
N PRO A 493 -30.40 -9.33 -9.44
CA PRO A 493 -29.81 -9.75 -10.71
C PRO A 493 -29.87 -8.67 -11.80
N ASP A 494 -30.89 -7.81 -11.79
CA ASP A 494 -31.06 -6.73 -12.77
C ASP A 494 -30.26 -5.46 -12.44
N SER A 495 -29.53 -5.47 -11.31
CA SER A 495 -28.75 -4.32 -10.89
C SER A 495 -27.55 -4.08 -11.82
N LYS A 496 -27.23 -2.80 -12.00
CA LYS A 496 -26.11 -2.34 -12.83
C LYS A 496 -25.23 -1.37 -12.07
N MET A 497 -23.92 -1.63 -12.09
CA MET A 497 -22.95 -0.99 -11.23
C MET A 497 -21.80 -0.36 -12.01
N VAL A 498 -21.50 0.90 -11.68
CA VAL A 498 -20.25 1.55 -12.04
C VAL A 498 -19.25 1.26 -10.93
N VAL A 499 -18.07 0.75 -11.28
CA VAL A 499 -16.97 0.47 -10.37
C VAL A 499 -15.86 1.48 -10.63
N TRP A 500 -15.40 2.20 -9.61
CA TRP A 500 -14.34 3.20 -9.71
C TRP A 500 -13.13 2.78 -8.89
N ALA A 501 -12.00 2.55 -9.54
CA ALA A 501 -10.73 2.24 -8.87
C ALA A 501 -9.53 2.67 -9.73
N HIS A 502 -8.30 2.52 -9.22
CA HIS A 502 -7.07 2.68 -10.01
C HIS A 502 -6.99 1.69 -11.19
N ASN A 503 -6.30 2.04 -12.28
CA ASN A 503 -6.07 1.16 -13.43
C ASN A 503 -5.54 -0.23 -13.03
N ALA A 504 -4.61 -0.27 -12.08
CA ALA A 504 -4.04 -1.50 -11.55
C ALA A 504 -5.09 -2.44 -10.93
N HIS A 505 -6.11 -1.88 -10.27
CA HIS A 505 -7.18 -2.67 -9.66
C HIS A 505 -8.22 -3.11 -10.70
N VAL A 506 -8.59 -2.28 -11.67
CA VAL A 506 -9.63 -2.64 -12.66
C VAL A 506 -9.13 -3.58 -13.77
N SER A 507 -7.81 -3.75 -13.91
CA SER A 507 -7.19 -4.61 -14.93
C SER A 507 -7.73 -6.04 -14.92
N THR A 508 -7.97 -6.60 -16.10
CA THR A 508 -8.45 -7.98 -16.32
C THR A 508 -7.38 -8.99 -16.69
N ALA A 509 -6.10 -8.63 -16.62
CA ALA A 509 -5.02 -9.56 -16.94
C ALA A 509 -5.12 -10.86 -16.10
N GLU A 510 -4.83 -12.01 -16.74
CA GLU A 510 -5.14 -13.35 -16.23
C GLU A 510 -4.56 -13.67 -14.83
N PRO A 511 -5.22 -14.56 -14.05
CA PRO A 511 -4.74 -15.01 -12.74
C PRO A 511 -3.37 -15.69 -12.83
N GLY A 512 -2.38 -15.16 -12.10
CA GLY A 512 -1.06 -15.77 -11.96
C GLY A 512 0.08 -15.00 -12.61
N ALA A 513 -0.22 -13.92 -13.35
CA ALA A 513 0.76 -12.89 -13.66
C ALA A 513 1.04 -12.05 -12.39
N ALA A 514 2.27 -11.55 -12.26
CA ALA A 514 2.67 -10.62 -11.21
C ALA A 514 1.68 -9.44 -11.11
N ALA A 515 0.88 -9.39 -10.04
CA ALA A 515 -0.20 -8.42 -9.75
C ALA A 515 -1.56 -8.67 -10.46
N ASN A 516 -2.36 -9.56 -9.87
CA ASN A 516 -3.79 -9.70 -10.22
C ASN A 516 -4.58 -8.50 -9.69
N GLY A 517 -5.10 -7.66 -10.57
CA GLY A 517 -6.10 -6.64 -10.20
C GLY A 517 -7.45 -7.28 -9.88
N MET A 518 -8.27 -6.61 -9.07
CA MET A 518 -9.68 -6.91 -8.81
C MET A 518 -10.47 -7.24 -10.10
N GLY A 519 -10.16 -6.57 -11.21
CA GLY A 519 -10.80 -6.79 -12.51
C GLY A 519 -10.65 -8.21 -13.05
N SER A 520 -9.55 -8.90 -12.77
CA SER A 520 -9.35 -10.31 -13.18
C SER A 520 -10.36 -11.25 -12.51
N TYR A 521 -10.58 -11.08 -11.21
CA TYR A 521 -11.57 -11.85 -10.44
C TYR A 521 -13.00 -11.54 -10.89
N LEU A 522 -13.30 -10.27 -11.18
CA LEU A 522 -14.61 -9.87 -11.70
C LEU A 522 -14.84 -10.37 -13.12
N ARG A 523 -13.84 -10.33 -14.00
CA ARG A 523 -13.91 -10.89 -15.35
C ARG A 523 -14.18 -12.39 -15.32
N ALA A 524 -13.49 -13.13 -14.44
CA ALA A 524 -13.72 -14.55 -14.27
C ALA A 524 -15.16 -14.87 -13.81
N ALA A 525 -15.76 -13.99 -13.00
CA ALA A 525 -17.11 -14.18 -12.48
C ALA A 525 -18.23 -13.68 -13.42
N LEU A 526 -18.00 -12.59 -14.15
CA LEU A 526 -19.02 -11.87 -14.92
C LEU A 526 -18.87 -12.06 -16.44
N GLY A 527 -17.74 -12.59 -16.91
CA GLY A 527 -17.46 -12.77 -18.33
C GLY A 527 -17.71 -11.49 -19.12
N ARG A 528 -18.62 -11.55 -20.10
CA ARG A 528 -18.98 -10.41 -20.98
C ARG A 528 -19.98 -9.43 -20.37
N GLU A 529 -20.50 -9.69 -19.18
CA GLU A 529 -21.38 -8.75 -18.45
C GLU A 529 -20.58 -7.61 -17.79
N MET A 530 -19.26 -7.61 -17.93
CA MET A 530 -18.36 -6.55 -17.48
C MET A 530 -17.69 -5.86 -18.67
N VAL A 531 -17.58 -4.54 -18.62
CA VAL A 531 -16.74 -3.74 -19.51
C VAL A 531 -15.77 -2.91 -18.67
N VAL A 532 -14.50 -2.86 -19.07
CA VAL A 532 -13.43 -2.16 -18.35
C VAL A 532 -12.82 -1.06 -19.21
N PHE A 533 -12.88 0.16 -18.69
CA PHE A 533 -12.19 1.33 -19.23
C PHE A 533 -10.93 1.60 -18.42
N GLY A 534 -9.76 1.42 -19.04
CA GLY A 534 -8.51 1.98 -18.52
C GLY A 534 -8.43 3.48 -18.82
N PHE A 535 -7.62 4.22 -18.08
CA PHE A 535 -7.36 5.63 -18.34
C PHE A 535 -5.90 5.87 -18.71
N SER A 536 -5.63 6.87 -19.53
CA SER A 536 -4.28 7.24 -19.96
C SER A 536 -4.17 8.75 -20.15
N PHE A 537 -2.97 9.29 -19.94
CA PHE A 537 -2.67 10.69 -20.20
C PHE A 537 -1.20 10.89 -20.59
N ASP A 538 -0.95 11.86 -21.47
CA ASP A 538 0.41 12.16 -21.92
C ASP A 538 1.16 13.01 -20.90
N ARG A 539 0.60 14.17 -20.54
CA ARG A 539 1.25 15.21 -19.72
C ARG A 539 0.30 15.93 -18.77
N GLY A 540 0.89 16.71 -17.87
CA GLY A 540 0.15 17.64 -17.00
C GLY A 540 0.25 17.32 -15.52
N GLY A 541 -0.66 17.92 -14.75
CA GLY A 541 -0.61 17.96 -13.29
C GLY A 541 -1.52 16.96 -12.59
N PHE A 542 -1.11 16.54 -11.40
CA PHE A 542 -1.89 15.73 -10.47
C PHE A 542 -1.45 16.01 -9.02
N GLN A 543 -2.24 15.61 -8.02
CA GLN A 543 -1.80 15.65 -6.61
C GLN A 543 -1.44 14.25 -6.09
N ALA A 544 -0.40 14.17 -5.27
CA ALA A 544 -0.01 12.95 -4.55
C ALA A 544 0.67 13.29 -3.23
N ILE A 545 0.82 12.30 -2.34
CA ILE A 545 1.70 12.45 -1.18
C ILE A 545 3.15 12.47 -1.66
N ASP A 546 3.93 13.47 -1.24
CA ASP A 546 5.35 13.58 -1.58
C ASP A 546 6.19 12.48 -0.91
N GLY A 547 6.50 11.44 -1.68
CA GLY A 547 7.33 10.32 -1.26
C GLY A 547 8.83 10.62 -1.29
N GLY A 548 9.25 11.73 -1.89
CA GLY A 548 10.66 12.16 -1.96
C GLY A 548 11.16 12.82 -0.68
N ARG A 549 10.24 13.20 0.23
CA ARG A 549 10.56 13.93 1.46
C ARG A 549 10.00 13.19 2.69
N PRO A 550 10.80 13.01 3.77
CA PRO A 550 10.28 12.49 5.03
C PRO A 550 9.12 13.36 5.55
N GLY A 551 7.97 12.76 5.84
CA GLY A 551 6.78 13.49 6.28
C GLY A 551 6.16 14.37 5.18
N GLY A 552 6.51 14.14 3.91
CA GLY A 552 5.95 14.86 2.77
C GLY A 552 4.43 14.82 2.78
N GLY A 553 3.83 16.00 2.64
CA GLY A 553 2.37 16.15 2.57
C GLY A 553 1.84 15.88 1.17
N LEU A 554 0.51 15.90 1.07
CA LEU A 554 -0.16 16.01 -0.23
C LEU A 554 0.31 17.31 -0.91
N ARG A 555 0.67 17.26 -2.19
CA ARG A 555 0.98 18.43 -3.03
C ARG A 555 0.73 18.16 -4.50
N SER A 556 0.74 19.21 -5.31
CA SER A 556 0.72 19.11 -6.77
C SER A 556 2.07 18.68 -7.33
N PHE A 557 2.01 17.90 -8.39
CA PHE A 557 3.11 17.45 -9.23
C PHE A 557 2.75 17.68 -10.69
N GLU A 558 3.76 17.76 -11.55
CA GLU A 558 3.60 17.84 -12.99
C GLU A 558 4.55 16.86 -13.68
N VAL A 559 4.09 16.26 -14.77
CA VAL A 559 4.91 15.43 -15.65
C VAL A 559 4.84 15.98 -17.06
N GLY A 560 5.99 15.95 -17.76
CA GLY A 560 6.06 16.25 -19.19
C GLY A 560 5.43 15.13 -20.04
N PRO A 561 5.54 15.19 -21.37
CA PRO A 561 5.10 14.12 -22.27
C PRO A 561 5.63 12.74 -21.86
N ALA A 562 4.85 11.70 -22.14
CA ALA A 562 5.30 10.33 -21.92
C ALA A 562 6.47 9.99 -22.86
N PRO A 563 7.42 9.13 -22.45
CA PRO A 563 8.53 8.70 -23.30
C PRO A 563 8.07 8.04 -24.60
N GLU A 564 8.92 8.10 -25.61
CA GLU A 564 8.73 7.33 -26.85
C GLU A 564 8.53 5.83 -26.55
N GLY A 565 7.63 5.19 -27.29
CA GLY A 565 7.24 3.81 -27.07
C GLY A 565 6.17 3.61 -25.99
N CYS A 566 5.81 4.64 -25.22
CA CYS A 566 4.69 4.53 -24.29
C CYS A 566 3.34 4.54 -25.02
N LEU A 567 2.38 3.80 -24.45
CA LEU A 567 0.99 3.79 -24.90
C LEU A 567 0.40 5.21 -24.85
N ASP A 568 0.75 5.97 -23.80
CA ASP A 568 0.22 7.31 -23.54
C ASP A 568 0.64 8.32 -24.63
N LEU A 569 1.92 8.33 -25.02
CA LEU A 569 2.40 9.21 -26.10
C LEU A 569 1.78 8.83 -27.44
N THR A 570 1.58 7.54 -27.69
CA THR A 570 0.98 7.05 -28.94
C THR A 570 -0.44 7.59 -29.13
N PHE A 571 -1.24 7.65 -28.06
CA PHE A 571 -2.56 8.29 -28.13
C PHE A 571 -2.49 9.80 -28.34
N ALA A 572 -1.51 10.49 -27.74
CA ALA A 572 -1.27 11.91 -27.98
C ALA A 572 -0.92 12.19 -29.46
N LEU A 573 -0.06 11.37 -30.08
CA LEU A 573 0.35 11.50 -31.49
C LEU A 573 -0.82 11.33 -32.47
N ALA A 574 -1.91 10.66 -32.07
CA ALA A 574 -3.14 10.60 -32.88
C ALA A 574 -3.86 11.97 -32.96
N GLY A 575 -3.46 12.97 -32.18
CA GLY A 575 -4.05 14.32 -32.16
C GLY A 575 -5.34 14.41 -31.36
N LEU A 576 -5.57 13.45 -30.46
CA LEU A 576 -6.77 13.38 -29.62
C LEU A 576 -6.59 14.26 -28.38
N LYS A 577 -7.56 15.10 -28.04
CA LYS A 577 -7.56 15.85 -26.77
C LYS A 577 -8.17 15.04 -25.63
N THR A 578 -9.36 14.51 -25.88
CA THR A 578 -10.09 13.63 -24.97
C THR A 578 -10.89 12.66 -25.82
N ALA A 579 -10.70 11.36 -25.61
CA ALA A 579 -11.35 10.36 -26.44
C ALA A 579 -11.46 9.00 -25.74
N ALA A 580 -12.40 8.19 -26.20
CA ALA A 580 -12.41 6.76 -25.91
C ALA A 580 -11.88 5.94 -27.10
N ILE A 581 -11.12 4.90 -26.83
CA ILE A 581 -10.62 3.95 -27.83
C ILE A 581 -11.13 2.56 -27.45
N ASP A 582 -11.97 1.96 -28.29
CA ASP A 582 -12.46 0.58 -28.09
C ASP A 582 -11.40 -0.42 -28.55
N LEU A 583 -10.69 -1.02 -27.60
CA LEU A 583 -9.57 -1.94 -27.89
C LEU A 583 -10.05 -3.28 -28.46
N ARG A 584 -11.33 -3.61 -28.33
CA ARG A 584 -11.92 -4.82 -28.93
C ARG A 584 -12.08 -4.69 -30.44
N ARG A 585 -11.88 -3.49 -30.99
CA ARG A 585 -11.88 -3.22 -32.44
C ARG A 585 -10.49 -3.32 -33.06
N VAL A 586 -9.44 -3.57 -32.28
CA VAL A 586 -8.10 -3.84 -32.81
C VAL A 586 -8.20 -5.00 -33.80
N PRO A 587 -7.68 -4.87 -35.03
CA PRO A 587 -7.77 -5.92 -36.04
C PRO A 587 -6.98 -7.16 -35.60
N ASP A 588 -7.35 -8.33 -36.12
CA ASP A 588 -6.70 -9.59 -35.75
C ASP A 588 -5.28 -9.77 -36.34
N LYS A 589 -4.92 -8.96 -37.36
CA LYS A 589 -3.65 -9.07 -38.09
C LYS A 589 -3.12 -7.73 -38.59
N GLY A 590 -1.84 -7.69 -38.94
CA GLY A 590 -1.14 -6.53 -39.48
C GLY A 590 -0.51 -5.64 -38.40
N PRO A 591 0.10 -4.50 -38.78
CA PRO A 591 0.92 -3.67 -37.89
C PRO A 591 0.20 -3.22 -36.62
N VAL A 592 -1.11 -2.92 -36.72
CA VAL A 592 -1.94 -2.53 -35.58
C VAL A 592 -2.10 -3.69 -34.58
N ALA A 593 -2.40 -4.89 -35.08
CA ALA A 593 -2.54 -6.08 -34.26
C ALA A 593 -1.21 -6.41 -33.53
N GLU A 594 -0.11 -6.40 -34.29
CA GLU A 594 1.23 -6.69 -33.79
C GLU A 594 1.71 -5.67 -32.76
N TRP A 595 1.31 -4.41 -32.89
CA TRP A 595 1.65 -3.38 -31.92
C TRP A 595 0.84 -3.56 -30.63
N PHE A 596 -0.48 -3.70 -30.72
CA PHE A 596 -1.34 -3.87 -29.54
C PHE A 596 -1.19 -5.22 -28.83
N SER A 597 -0.62 -6.24 -29.48
CA SER A 597 -0.29 -7.52 -28.86
C SER A 597 0.97 -7.45 -27.98
N ARG A 598 1.79 -6.41 -28.13
CA ARG A 598 3.01 -6.20 -27.33
C ARG A 598 2.70 -5.54 -26.00
N ARG A 599 3.65 -5.69 -25.07
CA ARG A 599 3.65 -4.88 -23.84
C ARG A 599 4.11 -3.47 -24.13
N HIS A 600 3.39 -2.52 -23.54
CA HIS A 600 3.71 -1.10 -23.56
C HIS A 600 3.82 -0.59 -22.13
N LYS A 601 4.73 0.36 -21.93
CA LYS A 601 4.72 1.19 -20.72
C LYS A 601 3.55 2.16 -20.79
N THR A 602 2.88 2.36 -19.66
CA THR A 602 1.84 3.38 -19.45
C THR A 602 1.94 3.93 -18.04
N ARG A 603 1.61 5.20 -17.84
CA ARG A 603 1.64 5.83 -16.52
C ARG A 603 0.77 5.08 -15.51
N SER A 604 1.32 4.88 -14.33
CA SER A 604 0.64 4.23 -13.21
C SER A 604 1.13 4.85 -11.90
N ILE A 605 0.44 5.90 -11.46
CA ILE A 605 0.83 6.72 -10.31
C ILE A 605 -0.22 6.53 -9.20
N GLY A 606 0.15 5.81 -8.14
CA GLY A 606 -0.74 5.56 -7.01
C GLY A 606 -0.88 6.76 -6.05
N ALA A 607 -0.98 6.47 -4.76
CA ALA A 607 -1.21 7.51 -3.74
C ALA A 607 0.04 8.36 -3.39
N THR A 608 1.20 7.99 -3.90
CA THR A 608 2.47 8.65 -3.61
C THR A 608 3.22 8.89 -4.89
N PHE A 609 3.99 9.98 -4.94
CA PHE A 609 4.88 10.28 -6.05
C PHE A 609 6.18 10.91 -5.56
N ALA A 610 7.28 10.67 -6.28
CA ALA A 610 8.58 11.27 -6.03
C ALA A 610 9.22 11.63 -7.37
N ASP A 611 9.58 12.90 -7.57
CA ASP A 611 10.17 13.40 -8.82
C ASP A 611 11.43 12.63 -9.22
N SER A 612 12.29 12.29 -8.24
CA SER A 612 13.51 11.51 -8.46
C SER A 612 13.26 10.09 -8.97
N LEU A 613 12.03 9.58 -8.83
CA LEU A 613 11.62 8.24 -9.26
C LEU A 613 10.58 8.30 -10.37
N ALA A 614 10.40 9.44 -11.05
CA ALA A 614 9.35 9.63 -12.06
C ALA A 614 9.33 8.52 -13.13
N GLY A 615 10.51 8.05 -13.56
CA GLY A 615 10.65 6.95 -14.53
C GLY A 615 10.16 5.57 -14.02
N GLN A 616 9.90 5.41 -12.72
CA GLN A 616 9.42 4.16 -12.11
C GLN A 616 7.89 4.09 -12.04
N TYR A 617 7.17 5.19 -12.27
CA TYR A 617 5.71 5.21 -12.21
C TYR A 617 5.06 4.83 -13.55
N TYR A 618 5.56 3.77 -14.16
CA TYR A 618 5.01 3.17 -15.37
C TYR A 618 4.69 1.69 -15.14
N GLY A 619 3.45 1.29 -15.43
CA GLY A 619 3.06 -0.10 -15.53
C GLY A 619 3.40 -0.66 -16.92
N SER A 620 3.67 -1.96 -17.02
CA SER A 620 3.85 -2.66 -18.30
C SER A 620 2.61 -3.49 -18.60
N ILE A 621 1.87 -3.13 -19.65
CA ILE A 621 0.57 -3.74 -19.97
C ILE A 621 0.50 -4.20 -21.43
N VAL A 622 -0.28 -5.25 -21.69
CA VAL A 622 -0.82 -5.53 -23.02
C VAL A 622 -2.23 -4.96 -23.04
N ALA A 623 -2.43 -3.80 -23.68
CA ALA A 623 -3.65 -3.00 -23.48
C ALA A 623 -4.95 -3.79 -23.69
N PRO A 624 -5.15 -4.54 -24.80
CA PRO A 624 -6.39 -5.30 -25.02
C PRO A 624 -6.60 -6.49 -24.05
N ARG A 625 -5.56 -6.93 -23.32
CA ARG A 625 -5.69 -7.95 -22.27
C ARG A 625 -6.08 -7.35 -20.91
N HIS A 626 -5.76 -6.07 -20.70
CA HIS A 626 -5.98 -5.40 -19.42
C HIS A 626 -7.31 -4.65 -19.40
N PHE A 627 -7.73 -4.09 -20.54
CA PHE A 627 -8.91 -3.24 -20.66
C PHE A 627 -9.68 -3.55 -21.95
N ASP A 628 -11.00 -3.36 -21.94
CA ASP A 628 -11.83 -3.42 -23.16
C ASP A 628 -11.73 -2.11 -23.96
N ALA A 629 -11.54 -1.00 -23.27
CA ALA A 629 -11.41 0.33 -23.86
C ALA A 629 -10.49 1.21 -23.03
N ILE A 630 -9.98 2.30 -23.62
CA ILE A 630 -9.20 3.33 -22.93
C ILE A 630 -9.87 4.69 -23.06
N LEU A 631 -9.97 5.41 -21.95
CA LEU A 631 -10.28 6.83 -21.91
C LEU A 631 -8.97 7.63 -21.82
N PHE A 632 -8.65 8.33 -22.90
CA PHE A 632 -7.42 9.11 -23.04
C PHE A 632 -7.70 10.61 -22.83
N ILE A 633 -6.80 11.28 -22.10
CA ILE A 633 -6.80 12.73 -21.89
C ILE A 633 -5.38 13.25 -22.14
N ASP A 634 -5.20 14.11 -23.14
CA ASP A 634 -3.87 14.59 -23.53
C ASP A 634 -3.14 15.37 -22.41
N ALA A 635 -3.80 16.40 -21.88
CA ALA A 635 -3.27 17.26 -20.84
C ALA A 635 -4.19 17.28 -19.62
N THR A 636 -3.60 17.18 -18.43
CA THR A 636 -4.32 17.08 -17.16
C THR A 636 -3.92 18.18 -16.17
N THR A 637 -4.75 18.42 -15.17
CA THR A 637 -4.52 19.35 -14.07
C THR A 637 -4.79 18.71 -12.71
N THR A 638 -4.27 19.35 -11.66
CA THR A 638 -4.36 18.82 -10.30
C THR A 638 -5.81 18.83 -9.79
N ALA A 639 -6.27 17.70 -9.26
CA ALA A 639 -7.54 17.60 -8.54
C ALA A 639 -7.58 18.59 -7.37
N ARG A 640 -8.76 19.18 -7.11
CA ARG A 640 -8.88 20.21 -6.09
C ARG A 640 -9.30 19.57 -4.79
N ARG A 641 -8.62 19.93 -3.70
CA ARG A 641 -9.02 19.47 -2.37
C ARG A 641 -10.44 19.93 -2.08
N ASN A 642 -11.20 19.06 -1.46
CA ASN A 642 -12.37 19.49 -0.71
C ASN A 642 -11.90 20.52 0.34
N ASP A 643 -12.73 21.50 0.75
CA ASP A 643 -12.33 22.68 1.56
C ASP A 643 -11.84 22.35 3.00
N ARG A 644 -11.38 21.12 3.24
CA ARG A 644 -10.64 20.65 4.41
C ARG A 644 -9.50 19.75 3.96
N GLY A 645 -8.28 20.26 4.00
CA GLY A 645 -7.15 19.48 3.50
C GLY A 645 -5.78 19.88 4.00
N GLN A 646 -5.67 20.70 5.04
CA GLN A 646 -4.42 20.74 5.80
C GLN A 646 -4.57 19.81 7.01
N ARG A 647 -4.16 18.55 6.84
CA ARG A 647 -3.34 17.99 7.92
C ARG A 647 -2.08 18.86 7.89
N PRO A 648 -1.78 19.65 8.92
CA PRO A 648 -0.49 20.33 8.96
C PRO A 648 0.55 19.22 8.82
N SER A 649 1.38 19.26 7.79
CA SER A 649 2.66 18.57 7.87
C SER A 649 3.38 19.28 9.00
N GLY A 650 3.41 18.67 10.18
CA GLY A 650 4.09 19.25 11.34
C GLY A 650 5.51 19.59 10.91
N ALA A 651 5.90 20.86 11.03
CA ALA A 651 7.26 21.26 10.72
C ALA A 651 8.22 20.45 11.60
N ILE A 652 9.27 19.89 11.01
CA ILE A 652 10.34 19.27 11.79
C ILE A 652 11.08 20.39 12.50
N ARG A 653 11.01 20.40 13.83
CA ARG A 653 11.65 21.42 14.67
C ARG A 653 13.08 21.01 15.00
N ALA A 654 13.96 21.98 15.25
CA ALA A 654 15.31 21.66 15.72
C ALA A 654 15.29 20.96 17.09
N GLU A 655 14.45 21.46 18.00
CA GLU A 655 14.37 20.98 19.38
C GLU A 655 12.92 20.95 19.91
N PRO A 656 12.65 20.15 20.97
CA PRO A 656 11.40 20.19 21.71
C PRO A 656 11.08 21.57 22.28
N SER A 657 9.80 21.95 22.33
CA SER A 657 9.40 23.29 22.81
C SER A 657 7.95 23.33 23.29
N ASN A 658 7.65 24.26 24.20
CA ASN A 658 6.34 24.43 24.86
C ASN A 658 5.81 23.11 25.47
N LEU A 659 6.65 22.44 26.27
CA LEU A 659 6.36 21.10 26.81
C LEU A 659 5.51 21.10 28.09
N ASP A 660 5.43 22.26 28.76
CA ASP A 660 4.56 22.56 29.90
C ASP A 660 3.25 23.26 29.47
N PHE A 661 3.11 23.60 28.19
CA PHE A 661 1.94 24.29 27.62
C PHE A 661 1.63 25.67 28.23
N GLU A 662 2.61 26.33 28.85
CA GLU A 662 2.42 27.67 29.41
C GLU A 662 2.31 28.75 28.30
N GLN A 663 2.78 28.45 27.09
CA GLN A 663 2.66 29.34 25.94
C GLN A 663 1.37 29.11 25.15
N GLY A 664 0.82 30.19 24.59
CA GLY A 664 -0.39 30.17 23.75
C GLY A 664 -1.59 30.85 24.39
N THR A 665 -2.72 30.82 23.69
CA THR A 665 -3.99 31.40 24.15
C THR A 665 -4.93 30.27 24.59
N PRO A 666 -5.54 30.32 25.79
CA PRO A 666 -6.57 29.37 26.17
C PRO A 666 -7.67 29.30 25.12
N GLY A 667 -8.04 28.08 24.72
CA GLY A 667 -8.98 27.84 23.64
C GLY A 667 -8.36 27.87 22.24
N GLU A 668 -7.06 28.04 22.07
CA GLU A 668 -6.37 27.84 20.78
C GLU A 668 -5.48 26.59 20.84
N THR A 669 -5.19 25.98 19.69
CA THR A 669 -4.24 24.87 19.62
C THR A 669 -2.88 25.33 20.16
N PRO A 670 -2.23 24.58 21.07
CA PRO A 670 -0.97 25.00 21.65
C PRO A 670 0.04 25.37 20.56
N PRO A 671 0.70 26.54 20.65
CA PRO A 671 1.70 26.93 19.67
C PRO A 671 2.78 25.85 19.65
N GLU A 672 3.34 25.62 18.46
CA GLU A 672 4.44 24.65 18.23
C GLU A 672 4.04 23.18 18.31
N TRP A 673 2.78 22.90 18.67
CA TRP A 673 2.19 21.58 18.61
C TRP A 673 1.20 21.47 17.45
N THR A 674 1.12 20.29 16.85
CA THR A 674 0.18 19.96 15.79
C THR A 674 -0.96 19.15 16.39
N GLY A 675 -2.19 19.63 16.22
CA GLY A 675 -3.37 18.93 16.72
C GLY A 675 -4.65 19.31 15.97
N PRO A 676 -5.76 18.60 16.24
CA PRO A 676 -7.05 18.90 15.63
C PRO A 676 -7.53 20.29 16.07
N ARG A 677 -7.92 21.16 15.13
CA ARG A 677 -8.30 22.54 15.44
C ARG A 677 -9.75 22.70 15.90
N GLY A 678 -10.57 21.65 15.73
CA GLY A 678 -11.99 21.71 16.04
C GLY A 678 -12.75 22.53 15.02
N SER A 679 -12.26 22.60 13.77
CA SER A 679 -12.97 23.24 12.66
C SER A 679 -14.32 22.55 12.48
N ALA A 680 -15.34 23.25 11.99
CA ALA A 680 -16.74 22.83 12.06
C ALA A 680 -17.04 21.40 11.53
N GLY A 681 -16.87 20.32 12.29
CA GLY A 681 -17.00 18.92 11.81
C GLY A 681 -15.80 18.02 12.02
N ASP A 682 -14.72 18.56 12.59
CA ASP A 682 -13.72 17.73 13.25
C ASP A 682 -14.39 17.00 14.43
N ARG A 683 -14.01 15.74 14.66
CA ARG A 683 -14.48 15.00 15.83
C ARG A 683 -13.78 15.33 17.12
N TYR A 684 -12.63 15.99 17.03
CA TYR A 684 -11.82 16.35 18.17
C TYR A 684 -11.32 17.78 18.02
N ARG A 685 -10.94 18.36 19.16
CA ARG A 685 -10.28 19.65 19.25
C ARG A 685 -9.15 19.55 20.27
N ALA A 686 -7.99 20.10 19.92
CA ALA A 686 -6.87 20.28 20.81
C ALA A 686 -6.68 21.78 21.11
N GLU A 687 -6.56 22.11 22.39
CA GLU A 687 -6.52 23.48 22.88
C GLU A 687 -5.65 23.61 24.16
N VAL A 688 -5.08 24.80 24.38
CA VAL A 688 -4.57 25.20 25.69
C VAL A 688 -5.76 25.47 26.62
N THR A 689 -5.65 25.08 27.88
CA THR A 689 -6.68 25.32 28.90
C THR A 689 -6.06 25.61 30.26
N ARG A 690 -6.85 26.14 31.21
CA ARG A 690 -6.46 26.36 32.62
C ARG A 690 -7.12 25.33 33.56
N ASP A 691 -7.68 24.28 32.98
CA ASP A 691 -8.48 23.28 33.66
C ASP A 691 -7.58 22.28 34.40
N ASN A 692 -7.31 22.60 35.67
CA ASN A 692 -6.58 21.76 36.63
C ASN A 692 -5.23 21.25 36.08
N PRO A 693 -4.27 22.13 35.75
CA PRO A 693 -2.93 21.73 35.29
C PRO A 693 -2.15 21.03 36.40
N VAL A 694 -1.17 20.21 36.02
CA VAL A 694 -0.25 19.54 36.96
C VAL A 694 0.74 20.54 37.54
N SER A 695 1.23 21.44 36.69
CA SER A 695 2.20 22.47 37.02
C SER A 695 1.85 23.77 36.29
N GLY A 696 2.24 24.90 36.85
CA GLY A 696 2.00 26.19 36.20
C GLY A 696 0.52 26.61 36.20
N SER A 697 0.09 27.31 35.15
CA SER A 697 -1.23 27.91 35.02
C SER A 697 -2.07 27.31 33.89
N ARG A 698 -1.46 26.49 33.04
CA ARG A 698 -2.04 25.97 31.80
C ARG A 698 -1.62 24.54 31.54
N CYS A 699 -2.42 23.84 30.75
CA CYS A 699 -2.11 22.53 30.21
C CYS A 699 -2.78 22.37 28.84
N ALA A 700 -2.46 21.29 28.11
CA ALA A 700 -3.16 20.97 26.88
C ALA A 700 -4.35 20.03 27.13
N ARG A 701 -5.40 20.20 26.33
CA ARG A 701 -6.60 19.34 26.33
C ARG A 701 -6.95 18.91 24.91
N ILE A 702 -7.18 17.62 24.71
CA ILE A 702 -7.86 17.05 23.53
C ILE A 702 -9.25 16.65 23.96
N ARG A 703 -10.30 17.13 23.29
CA ARG A 703 -11.69 16.78 23.60
C ARG A 703 -12.48 16.39 22.36
N SER A 704 -13.49 15.55 22.52
CA SER A 704 -14.45 15.29 21.46
C SER A 704 -15.33 16.53 21.20
N VAL A 705 -15.82 16.65 19.97
CA VAL A 705 -16.72 17.73 19.54
C VAL A 705 -18.11 17.12 19.32
N PRO A 706 -19.18 17.65 19.94
CA PRO A 706 -20.54 17.15 19.74
C PRO A 706 -20.98 17.21 18.27
N GLY A 707 -21.67 16.18 17.80
CA GLY A 707 -22.29 16.16 16.48
C GLY A 707 -22.32 14.78 15.82
N ARG A 708 -22.86 14.71 14.60
CA ARG A 708 -22.84 13.49 13.79
C ARG A 708 -21.40 13.12 13.43
N ALA A 709 -20.96 11.95 13.87
CA ALA A 709 -19.64 11.41 13.60
C ALA A 709 -19.56 10.73 12.22
N TYR A 710 -18.61 11.18 11.38
CA TYR A 710 -18.29 10.56 10.09
C TYR A 710 -16.97 9.79 10.18
N GLY A 711 -16.96 8.54 9.74
CA GLY A 711 -15.87 7.58 9.91
C GLY A 711 -15.57 7.21 11.37
N GLU A 712 -14.32 6.79 11.63
CA GLU A 712 -13.67 6.39 12.87
C GLU A 712 -12.28 7.02 12.94
N SER A 713 -12.06 7.93 13.90
CA SER A 713 -10.84 8.70 14.02
C SER A 713 -10.49 8.96 15.49
N TYR A 714 -9.30 9.50 15.70
CA TYR A 714 -8.78 9.87 17.02
C TYR A 714 -8.21 11.29 16.98
N GLY A 715 -8.27 11.99 18.10
CA GLY A 715 -7.56 13.26 18.28
C GLY A 715 -6.11 12.98 18.58
N SER A 716 -5.17 13.71 17.99
CA SER A 716 -3.74 13.57 18.30
C SER A 716 -3.11 14.95 18.43
N LEU A 717 -2.53 15.23 19.59
CA LEU A 717 -1.71 16.42 19.81
C LEU A 717 -0.25 15.97 19.88
N MET A 718 0.59 16.48 18.98
CA MET A 718 1.94 15.98 18.78
C MET A 718 2.95 17.06 18.36
N GLN A 719 4.23 16.76 18.55
CA GLN A 719 5.34 17.52 18.01
C GLN A 719 6.31 16.59 17.26
N THR A 720 6.97 17.13 16.24
CA THR A 720 8.02 16.44 15.48
C THR A 720 9.32 17.26 15.54
N VAL A 721 10.43 16.61 15.93
CA VAL A 721 11.75 17.22 16.08
C VAL A 721 12.80 16.49 15.23
N ASP A 722 13.93 17.14 14.95
CA ASP A 722 15.08 16.55 14.29
C ASP A 722 15.65 15.42 15.16
N ALA A 723 15.93 14.27 14.55
CA ALA A 723 16.53 13.14 15.24
C ALA A 723 18.05 13.30 15.45
N ALA A 724 18.72 14.22 14.76
CA ALA A 724 20.17 14.36 14.76
C ALA A 724 20.80 14.42 16.17
N PRO A 725 20.25 15.17 17.16
CA PRO A 725 20.81 15.22 18.52
C PRO A 725 20.67 13.91 19.31
N TYR A 726 19.80 13.00 18.85
CA TYR A 726 19.38 11.81 19.59
C TYR A 726 19.88 10.50 18.97
N LYS A 727 20.41 10.52 17.74
CA LYS A 727 20.91 9.32 17.03
C LYS A 727 21.87 8.49 17.90
N GLY A 728 21.59 7.20 18.01
CA GLY A 728 22.39 6.25 18.79
C GLY A 728 22.18 6.31 20.31
N LYS A 729 21.40 7.27 20.81
CA LYS A 729 21.09 7.45 22.23
C LYS A 729 19.82 6.68 22.62
N HIS A 730 19.68 6.40 23.92
CA HIS A 730 18.44 5.93 24.49
C HIS A 730 17.57 7.13 24.83
N LEU A 731 16.34 7.16 24.34
CA LEU A 731 15.43 8.29 24.50
C LEU A 731 14.36 7.95 25.50
N ARG A 732 14.03 8.89 26.38
CA ARG A 732 12.95 8.81 27.35
C ARG A 732 11.95 9.93 27.10
N LEU A 733 10.69 9.56 26.90
CA LEU A 733 9.55 10.47 26.86
C LEU A 733 8.75 10.31 28.16
N ARG A 734 8.53 11.40 28.88
CA ARG A 734 7.61 11.48 30.03
C ARG A 734 6.48 12.44 29.75
N ALA A 735 5.31 12.16 30.30
CA ALA A 735 4.20 13.10 30.31
C ALA A 735 3.21 12.76 31.43
N SER A 736 2.62 13.79 32.03
CA SER A 736 1.46 13.63 32.88
C SER A 736 0.19 13.63 32.04
N VAL A 737 -0.71 12.68 32.30
CA VAL A 737 -1.97 12.53 31.54
C VAL A 737 -3.12 12.23 32.50
N ARG A 738 -4.29 12.80 32.21
CA ARG A 738 -5.59 12.40 32.80
C ARG A 738 -6.67 12.35 31.73
N VAL A 739 -7.73 11.59 31.98
CA VAL A 739 -8.84 11.33 31.05
C VAL A 739 -10.18 11.47 31.76
N ALA A 740 -11.13 12.17 31.15
CA ALA A 740 -12.49 12.29 31.65
C ALA A 740 -13.46 11.85 30.53
N PRO A 741 -14.10 10.67 30.66
CA PRO A 741 -15.09 10.22 29.69
C PRO A 741 -16.40 11.01 29.83
N ALA A 742 -17.14 11.16 28.72
CA ALA A 742 -18.47 11.77 28.75
C ALA A 742 -19.55 10.86 29.39
N ALA A 743 -19.33 9.55 29.42
CA ALA A 743 -20.20 8.55 30.08
C ALA A 743 -19.38 7.34 30.58
N ALA A 744 -19.84 6.66 31.64
CA ALA A 744 -19.24 5.43 32.14
C ALA A 744 -19.65 4.23 31.27
N GLY A 745 -18.69 3.45 30.74
CA GLY A 745 -18.98 2.24 29.96
C GLY A 745 -17.72 1.54 29.40
N PRO A 746 -17.85 0.27 28.96
CA PRO A 746 -16.73 -0.61 28.59
C PRO A 746 -15.95 -0.19 27.32
N ALA A 747 -16.53 0.64 26.47
CA ALA A 747 -15.84 1.30 25.34
C ALA A 747 -15.47 2.76 25.68
N GLY A 748 -14.96 2.97 26.90
CA GLY A 748 -14.69 4.27 27.49
C GLY A 748 -13.62 5.08 26.75
N ALA A 749 -13.65 6.39 26.98
CA ALA A 749 -12.64 7.30 26.46
C ALA A 749 -11.24 6.88 26.93
N SER A 750 -10.29 6.80 26.00
CA SER A 750 -8.95 6.29 26.26
C SER A 750 -7.90 7.21 25.63
N ALA A 751 -6.80 7.41 26.34
CA ALA A 751 -5.64 8.14 25.84
C ALA A 751 -4.41 7.24 25.69
N TYR A 752 -3.52 7.62 24.77
CA TYR A 752 -2.34 6.85 24.43
C TYR A 752 -1.15 7.78 24.23
N LEU A 753 -0.17 7.70 25.13
CA LEU A 753 1.14 8.31 24.88
C LEU A 753 1.85 7.49 23.80
N TRP A 754 2.58 8.16 22.90
CA TRP A 754 3.34 7.50 21.84
C TRP A 754 4.60 8.27 21.45
N LEU A 755 5.60 7.52 20.97
CA LEU A 755 6.93 7.99 20.54
C LEU A 755 7.37 7.21 19.29
N ARG A 756 7.87 7.91 18.28
CA ARG A 756 8.34 7.34 17.01
C ARG A 756 9.61 8.02 16.54
N ALA A 757 10.53 7.24 15.97
CA ALA A 757 11.65 7.79 15.17
C ALA A 757 11.52 7.32 13.73
N SER A 758 11.65 8.22 12.77
CA SER A 758 11.47 7.93 11.34
C SER A 758 12.71 8.25 10.51
N GLY A 759 13.13 7.37 9.61
CA GLY A 759 14.27 7.52 8.69
C GLY A 759 13.89 8.06 7.30
N SER A 760 14.73 7.79 6.31
CA SER A 760 14.49 8.14 4.90
C SER A 760 13.66 7.06 4.19
N GLY A 761 12.47 7.42 3.71
CA GLY A 761 11.58 6.54 2.94
C GLY A 761 10.11 6.76 3.25
N PHE A 762 9.24 6.03 2.56
CA PHE A 762 7.79 5.99 2.80
C PHE A 762 7.38 4.60 3.35
N GLY A 763 6.24 4.54 4.04
CA GLY A 763 5.66 3.28 4.50
C GLY A 763 6.31 2.69 5.77
N PRO A 764 6.02 1.42 6.10
CA PRO A 764 6.45 0.78 7.36
C PRO A 764 7.97 0.76 7.61
N GLY A 765 8.77 0.78 6.54
CA GLY A 765 10.24 0.81 6.63
C GLY A 765 10.83 2.16 7.05
N ALA A 766 10.03 3.23 6.97
CA ALA A 766 10.44 4.56 7.42
C ALA A 766 10.40 4.69 8.95
N GLU A 767 9.59 3.90 9.66
CA GLU A 767 9.49 3.95 11.12
C GLU A 767 10.55 3.04 11.76
N LEU A 768 11.57 3.65 12.36
CA LEU A 768 12.75 2.97 12.91
C LEU A 768 12.64 2.68 14.40
N LEU A 769 11.85 3.47 15.13
CA LEU A 769 11.46 3.23 16.53
C LEU A 769 9.95 3.44 16.65
N SER A 770 9.29 2.57 17.42
CA SER A 770 7.88 2.71 17.78
C SER A 770 7.69 2.28 19.23
N ALA A 771 7.31 3.22 20.09
CA ALA A 771 6.92 2.97 21.47
C ALA A 771 5.56 3.62 21.74
N GLY A 772 4.71 2.95 22.48
CA GLY A 772 3.36 3.45 22.75
C GLY A 772 2.64 2.67 23.85
N MET A 773 1.44 3.15 24.17
CA MET A 773 0.58 2.59 25.22
C MET A 773 -0.62 1.80 24.66
N GLU A 774 -0.52 1.23 23.46
CA GLU A 774 -1.60 0.51 22.78
C GLU A 774 -2.16 -0.65 23.60
N ASN A 775 -1.31 -1.34 24.35
CA ASN A 775 -1.68 -2.49 25.19
C ASN A 775 -2.01 -2.10 26.63
N ARG A 776 -1.91 -0.81 26.98
CA ARG A 776 -2.14 -0.26 28.32
C ARG A 776 -2.75 1.14 28.23
N PRO A 777 -3.98 1.29 27.71
CA PRO A 777 -4.59 2.60 27.52
C PRO A 777 -4.70 3.37 28.84
N ILE A 778 -4.57 4.69 28.75
CA ILE A 778 -4.77 5.60 29.88
C ILE A 778 -6.27 5.89 29.99
N VAL A 779 -6.86 5.54 31.13
CA VAL A 779 -8.28 5.77 31.44
C VAL A 779 -8.48 6.46 32.81
N SER A 780 -7.39 6.82 33.49
CA SER A 780 -7.44 7.43 34.83
C SER A 780 -8.04 8.83 34.80
N GLY A 781 -8.96 9.11 35.73
CA GLY A 781 -9.51 10.45 35.97
C GLY A 781 -8.54 11.42 36.65
N GLY A 782 -7.60 10.88 37.43
CA GLY A 782 -6.55 11.65 38.09
C GLY A 782 -5.30 11.76 37.22
N TRP A 783 -4.50 12.80 37.47
CA TRP A 783 -3.18 12.94 36.86
C TRP A 783 -2.27 11.79 37.25
N SER A 784 -1.59 11.23 36.26
CA SER A 784 -0.56 10.21 36.46
C SER A 784 0.55 10.41 35.44
N GLU A 785 1.79 10.19 35.85
CA GLU A 785 2.94 10.25 34.97
C GLU A 785 3.10 8.94 34.20
N TYR A 786 3.38 9.04 32.91
CA TYR A 786 3.64 7.91 32.03
C TYR A 786 4.98 8.09 31.33
N THR A 787 5.72 6.99 31.22
CA THR A 787 7.05 6.96 30.59
C THR A 787 7.07 5.99 29.40
N LEU A 788 7.65 6.43 28.29
CA LEU A 788 8.05 5.60 27.16
C LEU A 788 9.54 5.75 26.90
N GLU A 789 10.19 4.66 26.51
CA GLU A 789 11.62 4.64 26.23
C GLU A 789 11.92 3.89 24.94
N GLY A 790 13.03 4.22 24.29
CA GLY A 790 13.49 3.51 23.10
C GLY A 790 14.81 4.03 22.55
N ASP A 791 15.56 3.14 21.92
CA ASP A 791 16.81 3.50 21.23
C ASP A 791 16.50 4.20 19.91
N VAL A 792 17.15 5.35 19.65
CA VAL A 792 17.02 6.08 18.39
C VAL A 792 18.03 5.54 17.37
N PRO A 793 17.59 4.92 16.26
CA PRO A 793 18.51 4.31 15.31
C PRO A 793 19.32 5.37 14.54
N ALA A 794 20.54 5.02 14.11
CA ALA A 794 21.43 5.94 13.39
C ALA A 794 20.80 6.53 12.10
N GLY A 795 19.94 5.75 11.43
CA GLY A 795 19.20 6.16 10.24
C GLY A 795 18.00 7.08 10.51
N ALA A 796 17.68 7.41 11.77
CA ALA A 796 16.55 8.29 12.09
C ALA A 796 16.81 9.72 11.60
N ARG A 797 15.80 10.33 10.99
CA ARG A 797 15.80 11.74 10.55
C ARG A 797 14.89 12.62 11.39
N SER A 798 13.80 12.07 11.92
CA SER A 798 12.90 12.80 12.80
C SER A 798 12.41 11.94 13.96
N ILE A 799 12.00 12.59 15.04
CA ILE A 799 11.33 11.99 16.20
C ILE A 799 9.98 12.67 16.36
N SER A 800 8.90 11.89 16.41
CA SER A 800 7.54 12.39 16.65
C SER A 800 6.97 11.77 17.91
N TYR A 801 6.30 12.56 18.72
CA TYR A 801 5.72 12.12 19.98
C TYR A 801 4.48 12.93 20.33
N GLY A 802 3.64 12.37 21.19
CA GLY A 802 2.45 13.07 21.67
C GLY A 802 1.42 12.19 22.33
N LEU A 803 0.23 12.75 22.50
CA LEU A 803 -0.93 12.08 23.08
C LEU A 803 -2.01 11.89 22.01
N ALA A 804 -2.49 10.65 21.87
CA ALA A 804 -3.70 10.35 21.12
C ALA A 804 -4.88 10.13 22.07
N PHE A 805 -6.08 10.51 21.64
CA PHE A 805 -7.31 10.38 22.39
C PHE A 805 -8.42 9.78 21.50
N VAL A 806 -9.10 8.77 22.03
CA VAL A 806 -10.18 8.03 21.37
C VAL A 806 -11.40 8.02 22.27
N GLY A 807 -12.56 8.39 21.73
CA GLY A 807 -13.85 8.30 22.41
C GLY A 807 -14.44 9.67 22.78
N GLU A 808 -15.57 9.64 23.48
CA GLU A 808 -16.30 10.84 23.88
C GLU A 808 -15.83 11.35 25.25
N GLY A 809 -15.52 12.64 25.36
CA GLY A 809 -14.98 13.25 26.57
C GLY A 809 -13.72 14.05 26.29
N ALA A 810 -12.75 14.02 27.21
CA ALA A 810 -11.49 14.73 27.07
C ALA A 810 -10.30 13.99 27.69
N ALA A 811 -9.12 14.29 27.18
CA ALA A 811 -7.83 13.94 27.77
C ALA A 811 -6.95 15.18 27.89
N TRP A 812 -6.18 15.26 28.97
CA TRP A 812 -5.26 16.35 29.23
C TRP A 812 -3.82 15.86 29.20
N LEU A 813 -2.92 16.73 28.78
CA LEU A 813 -1.49 16.50 28.66
C LEU A 813 -0.76 17.67 29.31
N ASP A 814 0.22 17.36 30.17
CA ASP A 814 1.04 18.35 30.86
C ASP A 814 2.41 17.75 31.23
N ALA A 815 3.35 18.59 31.65
CA ALA A 815 4.69 18.22 32.11
C ALA A 815 5.40 17.21 31.19
N VAL A 816 5.46 17.53 29.89
CA VAL A 816 6.11 16.67 28.90
C VAL A 816 7.64 16.82 29.02
N SER A 817 8.39 15.73 28.93
CA SER A 817 9.85 15.79 28.78
C SER A 817 10.35 14.79 27.74
N LEU A 818 11.37 15.17 26.98
CA LEU A 818 12.01 14.34 25.98
C LEU A 818 13.53 14.41 26.13
N GLU A 819 14.12 13.37 26.72
CA GLU A 819 15.51 13.37 27.19
C GLU A 819 16.30 12.20 26.64
N ALA A 820 17.55 12.46 26.23
CA ALA A 820 18.50 11.40 25.95
C ALA A 820 19.13 10.93 27.28
N VAL A 821 18.90 9.67 27.64
CA VAL A 821 19.47 9.08 28.85
C VAL A 821 20.67 8.20 28.50
N GLY A 822 21.67 8.15 29.38
CA GLY A 822 22.83 7.29 29.20
C GLY A 822 22.43 5.82 29.10
N LYS A 823 23.10 5.03 28.26
CA LYS A 823 22.91 3.57 28.21
C LYS A 823 23.49 2.95 29.48
N GLY A 824 22.71 2.91 30.55
CA GLY A 824 23.11 2.26 31.81
C GLY A 824 22.20 2.58 32.98
N HIS A 825 21.24 1.70 33.25
CA HIS A 825 21.23 0.87 34.47
C HIS A 825 20.01 -0.05 34.41
N GLU A 826 20.21 -1.34 34.68
CA GLU A 826 19.16 -2.27 35.04
C GLU A 826 18.26 -1.62 36.11
N THR A 827 16.99 -1.39 35.78
CA THR A 827 15.99 -1.10 36.79
C THR A 827 15.78 -2.39 37.58
N SER A 828 16.22 -2.39 38.84
CA SER A 828 15.78 -3.39 39.81
C SER A 828 14.25 -3.34 39.88
N PRO A 829 13.56 -4.49 39.90
CA PRO A 829 12.10 -4.52 39.84
C PRO A 829 11.50 -4.05 41.17
N PRO A 830 10.37 -3.32 41.16
CA PRO A 830 9.38 -3.42 42.24
C PRO A 830 8.59 -4.74 42.13
#